data_AF-C4V729-F1
#
_entry.id   AF-C4V729-F1
#
_cell.length_a   1.000
_cell.length_b   1.000
_cell.length_c   1.000
_cell.angle_alpha   90.00
_cell.angle_beta   90.00
_cell.angle_gamma   90.00
#
_symmetry.space_group_name_H-M   'P 1'
#
loop_
_entity.id
_entity.type
_entity.pdbx_description
1 polymer ?
#
loop_
_entity_poly.entity_id
_entity_poly.type
_entity_poly.pdbx_seq_one_letter_code
_entity_poly.pdbx_strand_id
1 'polypeptide(L)'
;MSEISNKKFKFEFKSSISFWSDTNKDNFEKDLQIAESELSFTSAEINSKTESFKPSNIKFIIRDIFKSEDSITLYGDDVVCTVDGEWCSIDFEINTKITVMSCLCCDKDLQKIIKDSYIHVYVNDEENYLFIEDDLLTITNLVSSIRCINNPYLNGKIADIGFTFNDKCLVNGIILHEIMEDCILNQNFKLSYITKSISAGIKKNLMNIYCCNTSEKVVRDDITSLIGNIISFNKQNLVFNECEKRIASLSMNLKGNVDAVGLENNIVLEIKSGKSMDISHKAQVILYSLILKEKYRTNFQSYLFYITANNFVNVDIKHSEVKSLMILRNKLAMHNSITNCSCCEYDPCRIIQKILNLSDSHWLKKMWNALEKEESFRLKETWHLVKFKKQCNQIVVFAYDSKNIVVDDIYVNIYTEDLVKLCKGIINEMDSIFLHVSLSEKINLEKNNNYYISFGNSDVFFKFMRYSLIYIAYFRYLQKNKTGGFFLPDEDKGFFEEEDSFEYFSSDEIETSKVAMGDSVVEKNNNTIVKNNVNTANKTRDCCLNKHSFDDTCTNKYDEIEKDLKKKYTENLASSSLDSGIFSSLDRQINHVIDDQKKLSLETNSSSFAYFTPLPPEPKRYKYQIPEIYMSKFLRLNENQKAALYSALNCENYKIVHGMPGTGKSSVIVLLIKILVYLNKKVLLVCYTNLAITNILSRLKTIRSYRACKENINFSSVQEIKTYFRNVDLVASTCFGFRDPIFLERSFDYCIIDEGSQQHLLLTLIPISLCQKFVIFGDHLQLKPLSKSCTDLNMSLFEYLLDVNHSELTIQYRMGPNIMRLSNELFYDGKLQLGRSIEDSVCFIDSSTIEYSKFIKDVYDTTILCYFNSQVKITKELTDCQVETVDRFQGSEANNIIVVFDPVVKCDVIESKERLNVALTRAKRSLILIGDLTKMKDIYILNRLLQILNIV
;
A
#
# COMPACT_ATOMS: atom_id res chain seq x y z
N MET A 1 -34.51 -38.11 7.36
CA MET A 1 -34.63 -39.49 7.87
C MET A 1 -35.82 -40.11 7.15
N SER A 2 -35.79 -41.33 6.59
CA SER A 2 -34.97 -42.50 6.94
C SER A 2 -34.81 -43.51 5.77
N GLU A 3 -33.94 -43.26 4.77
CA GLU A 3 -33.73 -44.26 3.70
C GLU A 3 -32.35 -44.23 2.99
N ILE A 4 -31.29 -43.74 3.63
CA ILE A 4 -29.91 -43.85 3.12
C ILE A 4 -28.98 -44.37 4.22
N SER A 5 -29.22 -45.62 4.64
CA SER A 5 -28.37 -46.34 5.59
C SER A 5 -28.23 -47.80 5.17
N ASN A 6 -27.38 -48.08 4.17
CA ASN A 6 -26.65 -49.35 3.95
C ASN A 6 -25.91 -49.41 2.60
N LYS A 7 -24.80 -48.67 2.47
CA LYS A 7 -23.71 -49.02 1.52
C LYS A 7 -22.35 -48.74 2.14
N LYS A 8 -21.77 -49.76 2.80
CA LYS A 8 -20.34 -49.76 3.18
C LYS A 8 -19.50 -49.89 1.91
N PHE A 9 -18.96 -48.78 1.40
CA PHE A 9 -17.87 -48.83 0.43
C PHE A 9 -16.56 -49.17 1.16
N LYS A 10 -16.08 -50.41 1.02
CA LYS A 10 -14.69 -50.75 1.32
C LYS A 10 -13.81 -50.17 0.21
N PHE A 11 -12.98 -49.19 0.53
CA PHE A 11 -11.83 -48.84 -0.31
C PHE A 11 -10.63 -49.69 0.14
N GLU A 12 -10.19 -50.61 -0.72
CA GLU A 12 -8.92 -51.31 -0.52
C GLU A 12 -7.76 -50.39 -0.92
N PHE A 13 -7.03 -49.88 0.07
CA PHE A 13 -5.74 -49.23 -0.16
C PHE A 13 -4.71 -50.29 -0.58
N LYS A 14 -4.43 -50.41 -1.88
CA LYS A 14 -3.19 -51.04 -2.37
C LYS A 14 -2.03 -50.08 -2.13
N SER A 15 -1.38 -50.22 -0.97
CA SER A 15 -0.21 -49.46 -0.61
C SER A 15 1.02 -49.88 -1.44
N SER A 16 1.75 -48.89 -1.95
CA SER A 16 3.12 -49.02 -2.44
C SER A 16 4.01 -47.99 -1.72
N ILE A 17 4.01 -48.08 -0.38
CA ILE A 17 4.89 -47.32 0.50
C ILE A 17 6.01 -48.26 0.95
N SER A 18 7.14 -48.21 0.22
CA SER A 18 8.34 -48.99 0.51
C SER A 18 9.45 -48.10 1.09
N PHE A 19 9.20 -47.42 2.22
CA PHE A 19 10.24 -46.60 2.88
C PHE A 19 10.04 -46.36 4.39
N TRP A 20 9.45 -47.31 5.12
CA TRP A 20 9.28 -47.23 6.58
C TRP A 20 9.74 -48.53 7.23
N SER A 21 10.50 -48.44 8.33
CA SER A 21 10.92 -49.59 9.14
C SER A 21 9.76 -50.15 9.96
N ASP A 22 9.73 -51.47 10.15
CA ASP A 22 8.57 -52.20 10.69
C ASP A 22 8.08 -51.71 12.07
N THR A 23 8.97 -51.12 12.89
CA THR A 23 8.64 -50.55 14.21
C THR A 23 7.61 -49.40 14.20
N ASN A 24 7.31 -48.80 13.04
CA ASN A 24 6.32 -47.72 12.95
C ASN A 24 4.92 -48.18 12.51
N LYS A 25 4.72 -49.44 12.09
CA LYS A 25 3.38 -49.95 11.74
C LYS A 25 2.51 -50.21 12.97
N ASP A 26 3.09 -50.85 13.99
CA ASP A 26 2.36 -51.25 15.21
C ASP A 26 1.80 -50.07 16.02
N ASN A 27 2.42 -48.89 15.95
CA ASN A 27 1.89 -47.68 16.56
C ASN A 27 0.73 -47.09 15.73
N PHE A 28 0.82 -47.13 14.39
CA PHE A 28 -0.20 -46.58 13.52
C PHE A 28 -1.52 -47.37 13.56
N GLU A 29 -1.46 -48.70 13.68
CA GLU A 29 -2.66 -49.54 13.85
C GLU A 29 -3.29 -49.38 15.25
N LYS A 30 -2.48 -49.13 16.30
CA LYS A 30 -3.00 -48.80 17.64
C LYS A 30 -3.67 -47.44 17.70
N ASP A 31 -3.05 -46.42 17.10
CA ASP A 31 -3.62 -45.06 17.07
C ASP A 31 -4.94 -45.03 16.26
N LEU A 32 -5.10 -45.86 15.23
CA LEU A 32 -6.38 -46.03 14.53
C LEU A 32 -7.45 -46.70 15.41
N GLN A 33 -7.11 -47.73 16.19
CA GLN A 33 -8.07 -48.39 17.11
C GLN A 33 -8.49 -47.48 18.28
N ILE A 34 -7.61 -46.58 18.73
CA ILE A 34 -7.95 -45.55 19.71
C ILE A 34 -8.90 -44.51 19.07
N ALA A 35 -8.62 -44.05 17.84
CA ALA A 35 -9.49 -43.12 17.12
C ALA A 35 -10.90 -43.69 16.79
N GLU A 36 -11.02 -45.00 16.54
CA GLU A 36 -12.33 -45.65 16.33
C GLU A 36 -13.11 -45.95 17.63
N SER A 37 -12.46 -45.93 18.81
CA SER A 37 -13.12 -46.20 20.10
C SER A 37 -13.57 -44.94 20.85
N GLU A 38 -13.08 -43.75 20.50
CA GLU A 38 -13.57 -42.47 21.06
C GLU A 38 -14.81 -41.90 20.33
N LEU A 39 -15.32 -42.58 19.30
CA LEU A 39 -16.47 -42.15 18.49
C LEU A 39 -17.83 -42.76 18.90
N SER A 40 -18.00 -43.11 20.18
CA SER A 40 -19.28 -43.56 20.75
C SER A 40 -19.79 -42.68 21.89
N PHE A 41 -20.08 -41.40 21.60
CA PHE A 41 -20.91 -40.58 22.48
C PHE A 41 -22.37 -41.03 22.39
N THR A 42 -22.87 -41.66 23.46
CA THR A 42 -24.28 -42.03 23.60
C THR A 42 -25.14 -40.79 23.84
N SER A 43 -26.29 -40.71 23.17
CA SER A 43 -27.18 -39.55 23.16
C SER A 43 -28.06 -39.45 24.41
N ALA A 44 -27.46 -39.51 25.62
CA ALA A 44 -28.20 -39.67 26.88
C ALA A 44 -27.80 -38.71 28.03
N GLU A 45 -26.65 -38.01 27.98
CA GLU A 45 -26.17 -37.17 29.10
C GLU A 45 -26.26 -35.64 28.88
N ILE A 46 -27.12 -35.18 27.97
CA ILE A 46 -27.35 -33.73 27.73
C ILE A 46 -28.52 -33.17 28.59
N ASN A 47 -29.26 -34.03 29.30
CA ASN A 47 -30.39 -33.61 30.14
C ASN A 47 -30.06 -33.55 31.64
N SER A 48 -29.28 -32.56 32.08
CA SER A 48 -29.44 -31.89 33.39
C SER A 48 -28.41 -30.77 33.65
N LYS A 49 -28.64 -29.59 33.04
CA LYS A 49 -28.17 -28.28 33.54
C LYS A 49 -28.87 -27.13 32.81
N THR A 50 -30.16 -26.96 33.07
CA THR A 50 -30.92 -25.78 32.67
C THR A 50 -30.76 -24.67 33.71
N GLU A 51 -29.90 -23.69 33.45
CA GLU A 51 -30.00 -22.36 34.08
C GLU A 51 -29.40 -21.28 33.16
N SER A 52 -30.27 -20.36 32.70
CA SER A 52 -30.03 -19.14 31.90
C SER A 52 -29.06 -19.20 30.69
N PHE A 53 -29.63 -19.31 29.48
CA PHE A 53 -28.93 -19.12 28.19
C PHE A 53 -29.44 -17.87 27.46
N LYS A 54 -28.61 -16.83 27.32
CA LYS A 54 -28.71 -15.70 26.35
C LYS A 54 -27.38 -14.92 26.35
N PRO A 55 -27.08 -14.07 25.34
CA PRO A 55 -27.86 -13.81 24.13
C PRO A 55 -27.39 -14.66 22.94
N SER A 56 -28.34 -15.22 22.18
CA SER A 56 -28.09 -15.63 20.80
C SER A 56 -28.34 -14.43 19.89
N ASN A 57 -27.26 -13.87 19.33
CA ASN A 57 -27.34 -12.80 18.34
C ASN A 57 -28.18 -13.24 17.13
N ILE A 58 -29.00 -12.35 16.59
CA ILE A 58 -29.82 -12.62 15.41
C ILE A 58 -29.05 -12.15 14.18
N LYS A 59 -28.81 -13.04 13.23
CA LYS A 59 -28.13 -12.73 11.96
C LYS A 59 -29.07 -12.95 10.78
N PHE A 60 -29.15 -11.99 9.86
CA PHE A 60 -29.97 -12.10 8.65
C PHE A 60 -29.39 -11.26 7.51
N ILE A 61 -29.88 -11.51 6.29
CA ILE A 61 -29.60 -10.69 5.10
C ILE A 61 -30.84 -9.84 4.81
N ILE A 62 -30.67 -8.55 4.55
CA ILE A 62 -31.77 -7.68 4.12
C ILE A 62 -32.24 -8.12 2.73
N ARG A 63 -33.51 -8.46 2.61
CA ARG A 63 -34.22 -8.77 1.35
C ARG A 63 -35.04 -7.60 0.85
N ASP A 64 -35.65 -6.84 1.76
CA ASP A 64 -36.47 -5.67 1.44
C ASP A 64 -36.38 -4.60 2.55
N ILE A 65 -36.66 -3.35 2.21
CA ILE A 65 -36.53 -2.17 3.08
C ILE A 65 -37.77 -1.28 2.92
N PHE A 66 -38.52 -1.09 4.01
CA PHE A 66 -39.62 -0.15 4.07
C PHE A 66 -39.26 1.04 4.97
N LYS A 67 -39.19 2.25 4.40
CA LYS A 67 -38.98 3.50 5.17
C LYS A 67 -40.35 4.18 5.42
N SER A 68 -40.61 4.54 6.67
CA SER A 68 -41.70 5.40 7.11
C SER A 68 -41.15 6.76 7.58
N GLU A 69 -41.99 7.68 8.08
CA GLU A 69 -41.53 8.99 8.57
C GLU A 69 -40.56 8.86 9.77
N ASP A 70 -40.88 8.01 10.75
CA ASP A 70 -40.12 7.89 12.01
C ASP A 70 -39.36 6.56 12.18
N SER A 71 -39.51 5.58 11.27
CA SER A 71 -38.90 4.25 11.41
C SER A 71 -38.56 3.58 10.07
N ILE A 72 -37.61 2.64 10.10
CA ILE A 72 -37.20 1.79 8.97
C ILE A 72 -37.45 0.33 9.35
N THR A 73 -38.21 -0.40 8.52
CA THR A 73 -38.40 -1.85 8.67
C THR A 73 -37.55 -2.59 7.65
N LEU A 74 -36.70 -3.49 8.14
CA LEU A 74 -35.81 -4.34 7.36
C LEU A 74 -36.37 -5.77 7.37
N TYR A 75 -36.64 -6.32 6.20
CA TYR A 75 -37.15 -7.68 6.04
C TYR A 75 -36.01 -8.61 5.62
N GLY A 76 -35.79 -9.68 6.39
CA GLY A 76 -34.97 -10.83 6.02
C GLY A 76 -35.83 -12.05 5.67
N ASP A 77 -35.20 -13.21 5.52
CA ASP A 77 -35.90 -14.46 5.17
C ASP A 77 -36.88 -14.90 6.28
N ASP A 78 -36.39 -15.05 7.52
CA ASP A 78 -37.17 -15.44 8.71
C ASP A 78 -37.16 -14.37 9.83
N VAL A 79 -36.74 -13.14 9.50
CA VAL A 79 -36.53 -12.05 10.48
C VAL A 79 -37.13 -10.75 9.97
N VAL A 80 -37.78 -10.00 10.84
CA VAL A 80 -38.22 -8.61 10.59
C VAL A 80 -37.60 -7.72 11.67
N CYS A 81 -36.88 -6.68 11.27
CA CYS A 81 -36.24 -5.75 12.20
C CYS A 81 -36.82 -4.34 12.02
N THR A 82 -37.46 -3.80 13.04
CA THR A 82 -37.86 -2.38 13.08
C THR A 82 -36.73 -1.58 13.73
N VAL A 83 -36.29 -0.53 13.03
CA VAL A 83 -35.25 0.40 13.44
C VAL A 83 -35.89 1.78 13.60
N ASP A 84 -35.70 2.42 14.75
CA ASP A 84 -36.21 3.76 15.04
C ASP A 84 -35.14 4.67 15.70
N GLY A 85 -35.49 5.93 15.96
CA GLY A 85 -34.61 6.89 16.66
C GLY A 85 -33.37 7.28 15.85
N GLU A 86 -32.23 7.50 16.51
CA GLU A 86 -30.99 7.92 15.86
C GLU A 86 -30.45 6.87 14.86
N TRP A 87 -30.84 5.60 15.02
CA TRP A 87 -30.44 4.49 14.13
C TRP A 87 -31.02 4.61 12.71
N CYS A 88 -32.12 5.35 12.52
CA CYS A 88 -32.65 5.66 11.20
C CYS A 88 -31.70 6.50 10.32
N SER A 89 -30.64 7.08 10.91
CA SER A 89 -29.61 7.80 10.18
C SER A 89 -28.58 6.89 9.45
N ILE A 90 -28.82 5.58 9.38
CA ILE A 90 -28.03 4.60 8.65
C ILE A 90 -28.73 4.28 7.31
N ASP A 91 -28.01 4.44 6.20
CA ASP A 91 -28.53 4.17 4.86
C ASP A 91 -28.39 2.69 4.47
N PHE A 92 -29.35 1.87 4.89
CA PHE A 92 -29.37 0.43 4.60
C PHE A 92 -29.53 0.10 3.11
N GLU A 93 -28.83 -0.94 2.64
CA GLU A 93 -28.92 -1.48 1.27
C GLU A 93 -29.39 -2.94 1.25
N ILE A 94 -30.14 -3.35 0.22
CA ILE A 94 -30.57 -4.74 0.03
C ILE A 94 -29.36 -5.66 -0.20
N ASN A 95 -29.44 -6.90 0.31
CA ASN A 95 -28.37 -7.90 0.43
C ASN A 95 -27.28 -7.60 1.47
N THR A 96 -27.39 -6.52 2.24
CA THR A 96 -26.53 -6.28 3.40
C THR A 96 -26.77 -7.35 4.47
N LYS A 97 -25.69 -7.86 5.07
CA LYS A 97 -25.74 -8.76 6.24
C LYS A 97 -25.82 -7.93 7.53
N ILE A 98 -26.72 -8.32 8.42
CA ILE A 98 -26.92 -7.67 9.72
C ILE A 98 -26.77 -8.68 10.85
N THR A 99 -26.09 -8.26 11.92
CA THR A 99 -26.17 -8.85 13.26
C THR A 99 -26.95 -7.91 14.19
N VAL A 100 -27.92 -8.43 14.95
CA VAL A 100 -28.58 -7.72 16.05
C VAL A 100 -28.28 -8.44 17.37
N MET A 101 -27.83 -7.68 18.37
CA MET A 101 -27.48 -8.18 19.70
C MET A 101 -28.11 -7.29 20.80
N SER A 102 -28.10 -7.76 22.05
CA SER A 102 -28.54 -6.93 23.18
C SER A 102 -27.54 -5.81 23.48
N CYS A 103 -27.98 -4.73 24.14
CA CYS A 103 -27.01 -3.73 24.61
C CYS A 103 -26.14 -4.36 25.71
N LEU A 104 -24.83 -4.41 25.46
CA LEU A 104 -23.81 -4.78 26.45
C LEU A 104 -23.70 -3.76 27.60
N CYS A 105 -24.38 -2.62 27.49
CA CYS A 105 -24.22 -1.45 28.34
C CYS A 105 -25.10 -1.43 29.60
N CYS A 106 -26.28 -2.06 29.53
CA CYS A 106 -27.34 -2.00 30.54
C CYS A 106 -27.74 -3.39 31.05
N ASP A 107 -27.03 -4.44 30.63
CA ASP A 107 -27.31 -5.84 30.96
C ASP A 107 -28.77 -6.28 30.68
N LYS A 108 -29.42 -5.59 29.73
CA LYS A 108 -30.74 -5.94 29.19
C LYS A 108 -30.62 -7.19 28.31
N ASP A 109 -31.62 -8.04 28.41
CA ASP A 109 -31.80 -9.19 27.55
C ASP A 109 -32.13 -8.77 26.10
N LEU A 110 -31.78 -9.60 25.09
CA LEU A 110 -32.13 -9.31 23.69
C LEU A 110 -33.66 -9.28 23.54
N GLN A 111 -34.20 -8.11 23.15
CA GLN A 111 -35.62 -7.87 22.99
C GLN A 111 -36.10 -8.33 21.62
N LYS A 112 -37.02 -9.30 21.59
CA LYS A 112 -37.56 -9.91 20.38
C LYS A 112 -38.93 -10.55 20.63
N ILE A 113 -39.77 -10.55 19.61
CA ILE A 113 -41.04 -11.28 19.59
C ILE A 113 -40.90 -12.44 18.60
N ILE A 114 -41.07 -13.68 19.06
CA ILE A 114 -41.12 -14.85 18.19
C ILE A 114 -42.58 -15.02 17.75
N LYS A 115 -42.81 -15.08 16.44
CA LYS A 115 -44.11 -15.42 15.83
C LYS A 115 -43.96 -16.73 15.06
N ASP A 116 -45.08 -17.35 14.70
CA ASP A 116 -45.12 -18.72 14.14
C ASP A 116 -44.29 -18.93 12.86
N SER A 117 -44.01 -17.85 12.11
CA SER A 117 -43.26 -17.89 10.84
C SER A 117 -42.05 -16.94 10.77
N TYR A 118 -41.80 -16.09 11.76
CA TYR A 118 -40.63 -15.18 11.76
C TYR A 118 -40.31 -14.63 13.16
N ILE A 119 -39.09 -14.13 13.33
CA ILE A 119 -38.65 -13.41 14.53
C ILE A 119 -38.75 -11.90 14.26
N HIS A 120 -39.49 -11.17 15.08
CA HIS A 120 -39.52 -9.71 15.06
C HIS A 120 -38.55 -9.14 16.09
N VAL A 121 -37.72 -8.17 15.70
CA VAL A 121 -36.69 -7.54 16.53
C VAL A 121 -36.84 -6.03 16.44
N TYR A 122 -36.55 -5.33 17.54
CA TYR A 122 -36.59 -3.87 17.60
C TYR A 122 -35.18 -3.34 17.87
N VAL A 123 -34.80 -2.23 17.25
CA VAL A 123 -33.55 -1.51 17.50
C VAL A 123 -33.90 -0.04 17.64
N ASN A 124 -33.70 0.50 18.84
CA ASN A 124 -34.11 1.85 19.18
C ASN A 124 -33.07 2.53 20.06
N ASP A 125 -33.40 3.74 20.52
CA ASP A 125 -32.53 4.56 21.35
C ASP A 125 -32.30 4.04 22.78
N GLU A 126 -32.96 2.94 23.19
CA GLU A 126 -32.84 2.31 24.52
C GLU A 126 -32.56 0.78 24.51
N GLU A 127 -32.75 0.11 23.37
CA GLU A 127 -32.83 -1.34 23.25
C GLU A 127 -32.13 -1.89 22.01
N ASN A 128 -31.36 -2.95 22.25
CA ASN A 128 -30.55 -3.69 21.27
C ASN A 128 -29.53 -2.83 20.52
N TYR A 129 -28.59 -3.50 19.84
CA TYR A 129 -27.60 -2.90 18.95
C TYR A 129 -27.62 -3.63 17.62
N LEU A 130 -27.59 -2.86 16.54
CA LEU A 130 -27.51 -3.34 15.17
C LEU A 130 -26.09 -3.17 14.63
N PHE A 131 -25.58 -4.17 13.93
CA PHE A 131 -24.27 -4.17 13.29
C PHE A 131 -24.38 -4.63 11.84
N ILE A 132 -23.85 -3.82 10.93
CA ILE A 132 -23.65 -4.21 9.53
C ILE A 132 -22.41 -5.09 9.43
N GLU A 133 -22.53 -6.33 8.97
CA GLU A 133 -21.36 -7.21 8.85
C GLU A 133 -20.45 -6.74 7.71
N ASP A 134 -19.20 -6.48 8.06
CA ASP A 134 -18.11 -6.02 7.19
C ASP A 134 -16.76 -6.51 7.76
N ASP A 135 -15.64 -6.24 7.09
CA ASP A 135 -14.30 -6.53 7.61
C ASP A 135 -14.07 -5.90 9.00
N LEU A 136 -13.24 -6.54 9.83
CA LEU A 136 -12.99 -6.10 11.21
C LEU A 136 -12.35 -4.71 11.25
N LEU A 137 -13.11 -3.71 11.70
CA LEU A 137 -12.65 -2.33 11.86
C LEU A 137 -11.77 -2.20 13.11
N THR A 138 -10.64 -1.49 13.01
CA THR A 138 -9.84 -1.19 14.22
C THR A 138 -10.52 -0.10 15.05
N ILE A 139 -10.48 -0.23 16.37
CA ILE A 139 -10.96 0.79 17.31
C ILE A 139 -10.24 2.12 17.09
N THR A 140 -8.94 2.09 16.75
CA THR A 140 -8.19 3.30 16.36
C THR A 140 -8.78 3.99 15.13
N ASN A 141 -9.20 3.24 14.11
CA ASN A 141 -9.86 3.81 12.92
C ASN A 141 -11.23 4.38 13.29
N LEU A 142 -12.09 3.61 13.98
CA LEU A 142 -13.40 4.07 14.44
C LEU A 142 -13.30 5.37 15.24
N VAL A 143 -12.34 5.45 16.15
CA VAL A 143 -12.15 6.62 17.00
C VAL A 143 -11.57 7.81 16.25
N SER A 144 -10.73 7.56 15.24
CA SER A 144 -10.19 8.63 14.37
C SER A 144 -11.27 9.27 13.47
N SER A 145 -12.40 8.59 13.26
CA SER A 145 -13.49 9.09 12.42
C SER A 145 -14.41 10.09 13.10
N ILE A 146 -14.38 10.16 14.45
CA ILE A 146 -15.12 11.13 15.26
C ILE A 146 -14.83 12.58 14.79
N ARG A 147 -13.58 12.85 14.38
CA ARG A 147 -13.17 14.14 13.82
C ARG A 147 -13.35 14.25 12.29
N CYS A 148 -13.25 13.13 11.56
CA CYS A 148 -13.27 13.09 10.10
C CYS A 148 -13.65 11.70 9.59
N ILE A 149 -14.86 11.54 9.03
CA ILE A 149 -15.34 10.24 8.52
C ILE A 149 -14.43 9.63 7.44
N ASN A 150 -13.75 10.48 6.66
CA ASN A 150 -12.81 10.05 5.60
C ASN A 150 -11.45 9.57 6.13
N ASN A 151 -11.06 9.89 7.38
CA ASN A 151 -9.71 9.63 7.90
C ASN A 151 -9.34 8.12 7.88
N PRO A 152 -10.20 7.18 8.30
CA PRO A 152 -9.96 5.74 8.13
C PRO A 152 -9.72 5.31 6.68
N TYR A 153 -10.53 5.83 5.75
CA TYR A 153 -10.38 5.53 4.32
C TYR A 153 -9.03 6.04 3.79
N LEU A 154 -8.64 7.28 4.13
CA LEU A 154 -7.38 7.89 3.69
C LEU A 154 -6.16 7.11 4.19
N ASN A 155 -6.11 6.79 5.48
CA ASN A 155 -5.04 5.95 6.07
C ASN A 155 -5.07 4.51 5.52
N GLY A 156 -6.27 4.03 5.17
CA GLY A 156 -6.51 2.76 4.50
C GLY A 156 -5.99 2.72 3.06
N LYS A 157 -6.07 3.82 2.30
CA LYS A 157 -5.89 3.84 0.83
C LYS A 157 -4.59 4.48 0.34
N ILE A 158 -3.99 5.39 1.10
CA ILE A 158 -2.80 6.17 0.69
C ILE A 158 -1.57 5.64 1.41
N ALA A 159 -0.41 5.64 0.76
CA ALA A 159 0.84 5.27 1.43
C ALA A 159 1.29 6.43 2.29
N ASP A 160 1.52 6.16 3.57
CA ASP A 160 2.33 7.05 4.36
C ASP A 160 3.80 6.88 3.93
N ILE A 161 4.22 7.77 3.03
CA ILE A 161 5.63 8.14 2.80
C ILE A 161 5.94 9.45 3.53
N GLY A 162 4.93 10.09 4.11
CA GLY A 162 5.15 10.91 5.29
C GLY A 162 5.89 10.03 6.30
N PHE A 163 7.07 10.46 6.71
CA PHE A 163 7.85 9.68 7.65
C PHE A 163 7.12 9.76 8.99
N THR A 164 6.45 8.67 9.38
CA THR A 164 5.46 8.60 10.48
C THR A 164 6.03 8.82 11.89
N PHE A 165 7.21 9.44 11.99
CA PHE A 165 7.86 9.87 13.22
C PHE A 165 8.50 11.25 13.03
N ASN A 166 7.84 12.19 12.34
CA ASN A 166 8.28 13.60 12.31
C ASN A 166 7.86 14.38 13.56
N ASP A 167 6.92 13.86 14.36
CA ASP A 167 6.52 14.47 15.63
C ASP A 167 7.27 13.84 16.83
N LYS A 168 8.05 14.68 17.52
CA LYS A 168 8.73 14.36 18.78
C LYS A 168 7.77 13.79 19.83
N CYS A 169 6.53 14.29 19.89
CA CYS A 169 5.51 13.85 20.84
C CYS A 169 5.12 12.37 20.61
N LEU A 170 5.10 11.91 19.36
CA LEU A 170 4.79 10.52 19.04
C LEU A 170 5.93 9.57 19.46
N VAL A 171 7.19 9.95 19.22
CA VAL A 171 8.35 9.14 19.63
C VAL A 171 8.55 9.16 21.14
N ASN A 172 8.35 10.30 21.80
CA ASN A 172 8.28 10.36 23.25
C ASN A 172 7.15 9.45 23.77
N GLY A 173 5.99 9.44 23.12
CA GLY A 173 4.87 8.55 23.43
C GLY A 173 5.25 7.07 23.35
N ILE A 174 5.82 6.61 22.24
CA ILE A 174 6.25 5.21 22.06
C ILE A 174 7.22 4.79 23.16
N ILE A 175 8.25 5.59 23.43
CA ILE A 175 9.23 5.27 24.47
C ILE A 175 8.57 5.28 25.86
N LEU A 176 7.62 6.17 26.13
CA LEU A 176 6.85 6.20 27.38
C LEU A 176 5.97 4.96 27.57
N HIS A 177 5.27 4.49 26.53
CA HIS A 177 4.48 3.26 26.59
C HIS A 177 5.39 2.05 26.87
N GLU A 178 6.52 1.91 26.17
CA GLU A 178 7.50 0.84 26.43
C GLU A 178 8.04 0.85 27.88
N ILE A 179 8.28 2.04 28.45
CA ILE A 179 8.72 2.16 29.85
C ILE A 179 7.59 1.79 30.82
N MET A 180 6.35 2.20 30.54
CA MET A 180 5.19 1.88 31.37
C MET A 180 4.89 0.37 31.34
N GLU A 181 4.90 -0.27 30.17
CA GLU A 181 4.78 -1.72 29.98
C GLU A 181 5.82 -2.46 30.84
N ASP A 182 7.11 -2.10 30.70
CA ASP A 182 8.21 -2.70 31.46
C ASP A 182 8.04 -2.52 32.99
N CYS A 183 7.58 -1.35 33.44
CA CYS A 183 7.33 -1.09 34.86
C CYS A 183 6.11 -1.84 35.40
N ILE A 184 5.02 -1.96 34.63
CA ILE A 184 3.78 -2.65 34.98
C ILE A 184 4.04 -4.16 35.08
N LEU A 185 4.59 -4.78 34.02
CA LEU A 185 4.83 -6.23 33.96
C LEU A 185 5.81 -6.71 35.04
N ASN A 186 6.84 -5.91 35.34
CA ASN A 186 7.82 -6.24 36.40
C ASN A 186 7.44 -5.69 37.78
N GLN A 187 6.29 -5.01 37.92
CA GLN A 187 5.81 -4.34 39.14
C GLN A 187 6.89 -3.49 39.84
N ASN A 188 7.71 -2.76 39.08
CA ASN A 188 8.95 -2.15 39.57
C ASN A 188 9.09 -0.66 39.20
N PHE A 189 8.42 0.20 39.97
CA PHE A 189 8.45 1.65 39.78
C PHE A 189 9.59 2.36 40.54
N LYS A 190 10.72 1.68 40.79
CA LYS A 190 11.88 2.30 41.45
C LYS A 190 12.60 3.26 40.50
N LEU A 191 13.03 4.42 41.00
CA LEU A 191 13.77 5.43 40.22
C LEU A 191 14.95 4.84 39.43
N SER A 192 15.73 3.94 40.04
CA SER A 192 16.87 3.28 39.40
C SER A 192 16.46 2.29 38.29
N TYR A 193 15.27 1.71 38.38
CA TYR A 193 14.71 0.86 37.33
C TYR A 193 14.21 1.70 36.16
N ILE A 194 13.34 2.68 36.43
CA ILE A 194 12.80 3.60 35.41
C ILE A 194 13.93 4.29 34.62
N THR A 195 14.99 4.76 35.29
CA THR A 195 16.16 5.39 34.62
C THR A 195 16.89 4.42 33.68
N LYS A 196 16.93 3.13 34.02
CA LYS A 196 17.50 2.08 33.16
C LYS A 196 16.57 1.80 31.97
N SER A 197 15.26 1.71 32.19
CA SER A 197 14.26 1.49 31.14
C SER A 197 14.22 2.66 30.14
N ILE A 198 14.31 3.92 30.60
CA ILE A 198 14.50 5.11 29.73
C ILE A 198 15.72 4.94 28.83
N SER A 199 16.85 4.52 29.40
CA SER A 199 18.09 4.33 28.65
C SER A 199 17.99 3.21 27.61
N ALA A 200 17.21 2.16 27.90
CA ALA A 200 16.94 1.06 26.98
C ALA A 200 15.97 1.47 25.85
N GLY A 201 14.85 2.11 26.19
CA GLY A 201 13.83 2.56 25.21
C GLY A 201 14.37 3.58 24.22
N ILE A 202 15.18 4.56 24.67
CA ILE A 202 15.88 5.49 23.78
C ILE A 202 16.83 4.76 22.83
N LYS A 203 17.58 3.75 23.32
CA LYS A 203 18.48 2.96 22.48
C LYS A 203 17.73 2.10 21.45
N LYS A 204 16.57 1.54 21.82
CA LYS A 204 15.68 0.78 20.93
C LYS A 204 15.10 1.67 19.82
N ASN A 205 14.81 2.93 20.12
CA ASN A 205 14.10 3.87 19.24
C ASN A 205 15.00 4.87 18.49
N LEU A 206 16.32 4.67 18.42
CA LEU A 206 17.26 5.61 17.77
C LEU A 206 16.86 6.00 16.33
N MET A 207 16.34 5.06 15.53
CA MET A 207 15.85 5.35 14.18
C MET A 207 14.64 6.30 14.19
N ASN A 208 13.69 6.10 15.12
CA ASN A 208 12.51 6.96 15.26
C ASN A 208 12.92 8.37 15.74
N ILE A 209 13.90 8.47 16.65
CA ILE A 209 14.49 9.74 17.10
C ILE A 209 15.21 10.46 15.95
N TYR A 210 15.92 9.73 15.08
CA TYR A 210 16.49 10.27 13.84
C TYR A 210 15.40 10.80 12.90
N CYS A 211 14.31 10.05 12.71
CA CYS A 211 13.17 10.48 11.89
C CYS A 211 12.54 11.79 12.40
N CYS A 212 12.44 11.98 13.71
CA CYS A 212 11.98 13.24 14.33
C CYS A 212 12.88 14.45 14.07
N ASN A 213 14.04 14.27 13.45
CA ASN A 213 15.14 15.23 13.40
C ASN A 213 15.50 15.82 14.78
N THR A 214 15.40 15.01 15.83
CA THR A 214 15.72 15.41 17.21
C THR A 214 16.99 14.71 17.71
N SER A 215 17.30 14.82 19.00
CA SER A 215 18.43 14.14 19.64
C SER A 215 17.99 13.30 20.83
N GLU A 216 18.77 12.27 21.13
CA GLU A 216 18.60 11.41 22.30
C GLU A 216 18.68 12.20 23.61
N LYS A 217 19.40 13.33 23.62
CA LYS A 217 19.43 14.22 24.78
C LYS A 217 18.07 14.87 25.01
N VAL A 218 17.49 15.51 23.98
CA VAL A 218 16.18 16.17 24.09
C VAL A 218 15.08 15.19 24.50
N VAL A 219 15.06 14.00 23.88
CA VAL A 219 14.11 12.93 24.24
C VAL A 219 14.33 12.42 25.66
N ARG A 220 15.59 12.28 26.11
CA ARG A 220 15.90 11.91 27.50
C ARG A 220 15.44 12.98 28.47
N ASP A 221 15.70 14.25 28.20
CA ASP A 221 15.35 15.36 29.08
C ASP A 221 13.82 15.48 29.21
N ASP A 222 13.09 15.39 28.09
CA ASP A 222 11.62 15.33 28.05
C ASP A 222 11.07 14.18 28.92
N ILE A 223 11.54 12.95 28.70
CA ILE A 223 11.01 11.75 29.38
C ILE A 223 11.45 11.71 30.87
N THR A 224 12.65 12.18 31.19
CA THR A 224 13.15 12.26 32.57
C THR A 224 12.29 13.20 33.42
N SER A 225 11.73 14.27 32.82
CA SER A 225 10.80 15.17 33.51
C SER A 225 9.51 14.47 33.99
N LEU A 226 9.16 13.33 33.38
CA LEU A 226 7.92 12.58 33.64
C LEU A 226 8.10 11.43 34.65
N ILE A 227 9.31 11.18 35.15
CA ILE A 227 9.56 10.09 36.12
C ILE A 227 8.69 10.23 37.37
N GLY A 228 8.43 11.45 37.85
CA GLY A 228 7.53 11.69 38.97
C GLY A 228 6.10 11.20 38.72
N ASN A 229 5.63 11.28 37.47
CA ASN A 229 4.30 10.87 37.04
C ASN A 229 4.24 9.34 36.81
N ILE A 230 5.35 8.72 36.39
CA ILE A 230 5.47 7.25 36.33
C ILE A 230 5.44 6.66 37.75
N ILE A 231 6.10 7.31 38.72
CA ILE A 231 6.10 6.87 40.12
C ILE A 231 4.74 7.13 40.81
N SER A 232 4.02 8.21 40.48
CA SER A 232 2.69 8.48 41.04
C SER A 232 1.64 7.45 40.60
N PHE A 233 1.74 6.90 39.38
CA PHE A 233 0.86 5.85 38.88
C PHE A 233 0.83 4.62 39.82
N ASN A 234 1.98 4.22 40.36
CA ASN A 234 2.07 3.09 41.29
C ASN A 234 1.24 3.30 42.59
N LYS A 235 0.85 4.54 42.92
CA LYS A 235 -0.01 4.83 44.09
C LYS A 235 -1.47 4.42 43.89
N GLN A 236 -1.89 4.10 42.66
CA GLN A 236 -3.26 3.65 42.40
C GLN A 236 -3.53 2.22 42.91
N ASN A 237 -2.47 1.45 43.26
CA ASN A 237 -2.56 0.07 43.76
C ASN A 237 -3.36 -0.89 42.84
N LEU A 238 -3.34 -0.63 41.54
CA LEU A 238 -3.96 -1.48 40.52
C LEU A 238 -2.96 -2.55 40.04
N VAL A 239 -3.46 -3.76 39.83
CA VAL A 239 -2.68 -4.90 39.34
C VAL A 239 -3.13 -5.22 37.90
N PHE A 240 -2.17 -5.25 36.98
CA PHE A 240 -2.37 -5.66 35.59
C PHE A 240 -1.48 -6.87 35.31
N ASN A 241 -2.02 -7.86 34.60
CA ASN A 241 -1.36 -9.15 34.40
C ASN A 241 -1.00 -9.34 32.90
N GLU A 242 -1.58 -8.53 32.01
CA GLU A 242 -1.28 -8.49 30.58
C GLU A 242 -1.07 -7.04 30.12
N CYS A 243 -0.18 -6.84 29.16
CA CYS A 243 0.00 -5.58 28.43
C CYS A 243 -0.02 -5.85 26.92
N GLU A 244 -0.30 -4.83 26.11
CA GLU A 244 -0.45 -4.94 24.64
C GLU A 244 -1.47 -6.04 24.22
N LYS A 245 -2.54 -6.21 25.02
CA LYS A 245 -3.52 -7.29 24.84
C LYS A 245 -4.35 -7.02 23.58
N ARG A 246 -4.12 -7.82 22.54
CA ARG A 246 -4.92 -7.79 21.31
C ARG A 246 -6.30 -8.43 21.55
N ILE A 247 -7.37 -7.72 21.19
CA ILE A 247 -8.77 -8.15 21.37
C ILE A 247 -9.60 -7.91 20.12
N ALA A 248 -10.67 -8.69 19.95
CA ALA A 248 -11.63 -8.55 18.85
C ALA A 248 -13.03 -9.04 19.26
N SER A 249 -14.04 -8.55 18.55
CA SER A 249 -15.43 -8.97 18.61
C SER A 249 -15.94 -9.28 17.21
N LEU A 250 -16.49 -10.49 17.05
CA LEU A 250 -17.13 -10.97 15.81
C LEU A 250 -18.61 -10.54 15.71
N SER A 251 -19.18 -10.02 16.80
CA SER A 251 -20.56 -9.54 16.85
C SER A 251 -20.66 -8.05 16.51
N MET A 252 -19.67 -7.28 16.97
CA MET A 252 -19.55 -5.84 16.71
C MET A 252 -18.64 -5.53 15.51
N ASN A 253 -17.98 -6.55 14.95
CA ASN A 253 -16.96 -6.48 13.89
C ASN A 253 -15.87 -5.44 14.19
N LEU A 254 -15.32 -5.49 15.41
CA LEU A 254 -14.30 -4.58 15.93
C LEU A 254 -13.05 -5.32 16.43
N LYS A 255 -11.89 -4.67 16.33
CA LYS A 255 -10.62 -5.15 16.90
C LYS A 255 -9.76 -4.03 17.47
N GLY A 256 -8.88 -4.33 18.41
CA GLY A 256 -7.99 -3.34 19.02
C GLY A 256 -6.87 -3.96 19.83
N ASN A 257 -5.94 -3.12 20.29
CA ASN A 257 -4.88 -3.48 21.23
C ASN A 257 -5.08 -2.62 22.47
N VAL A 258 -5.04 -3.23 23.64
CA VAL A 258 -5.22 -2.56 24.93
C VAL A 258 -3.88 -2.44 25.62
N ASP A 259 -3.51 -1.24 26.07
CA ASP A 259 -2.21 -0.98 26.72
C ASP A 259 -1.99 -1.93 27.93
N ALA A 260 -2.96 -2.02 28.86
CA ALA A 260 -2.89 -2.97 29.98
C ALA A 260 -4.26 -3.49 30.46
N VAL A 261 -4.31 -4.76 30.87
CA VAL A 261 -5.51 -5.44 31.39
C VAL A 261 -5.17 -6.25 32.65
N GLY A 262 -6.01 -6.10 33.67
CA GLY A 262 -6.08 -7.01 34.81
C GLY A 262 -7.34 -7.87 34.70
N LEU A 263 -7.17 -9.15 34.34
CA LEU A 263 -8.32 -10.06 34.19
C LEU A 263 -8.91 -10.49 35.54
N GLU A 264 -8.07 -10.68 36.55
CA GLU A 264 -8.49 -11.18 37.88
C GLU A 264 -9.36 -10.17 38.64
N ASN A 265 -9.10 -8.89 38.44
CA ASN A 265 -9.79 -7.74 39.05
C ASN A 265 -10.72 -7.00 38.05
N ASN A 266 -10.87 -7.51 36.83
CA ASN A 266 -11.65 -6.92 35.73
C ASN A 266 -11.36 -5.41 35.54
N ILE A 267 -10.10 -5.05 35.30
CA ILE A 267 -9.70 -3.67 34.99
C ILE A 267 -9.09 -3.56 33.59
N VAL A 268 -9.37 -2.45 32.92
CA VAL A 268 -8.75 -2.07 31.65
C VAL A 268 -8.15 -0.67 31.77
N LEU A 269 -6.94 -0.50 31.24
CA LEU A 269 -6.23 0.76 31.20
C LEU A 269 -5.80 1.08 29.77
N GLU A 270 -6.07 2.31 29.38
CA GLU A 270 -5.43 2.98 28.24
C GLU A 270 -4.51 4.09 28.76
N ILE A 271 -3.36 4.23 28.12
CA ILE A 271 -2.31 5.19 28.45
C ILE A 271 -2.26 6.26 27.35
N LYS A 272 -2.02 7.51 27.72
CA LYS A 272 -1.85 8.63 26.78
C LYS A 272 -0.67 9.52 27.16
N SER A 273 0.14 9.85 26.16
CA SER A 273 1.25 10.79 26.26
C SER A 273 0.83 12.25 26.05
N GLY A 274 -0.34 12.51 25.46
CA GLY A 274 -0.91 13.86 25.29
C GLY A 274 -1.30 14.54 26.62
N LYS A 275 -1.38 15.87 26.62
CA LYS A 275 -1.67 16.69 27.82
C LYS A 275 -3.17 16.95 28.05
N SER A 276 -3.97 16.88 26.99
CA SER A 276 -5.39 17.25 26.97
C SER A 276 -6.28 16.00 26.97
N MET A 277 -7.44 16.09 27.62
CA MET A 277 -8.43 15.02 27.61
C MET A 277 -9.23 15.07 26.30
N ASP A 278 -9.29 13.95 25.58
CA ASP A 278 -9.97 13.86 24.28
C ASP A 278 -11.14 12.87 24.33
N ILE A 279 -12.25 13.21 23.67
CA ILE A 279 -13.42 12.36 23.48
C ILE A 279 -13.03 11.05 22.78
N SER A 280 -12.13 11.13 21.80
CA SER A 280 -11.54 9.98 21.12
C SER A 280 -10.86 9.01 22.09
N HIS A 281 -10.10 9.51 23.08
CA HIS A 281 -9.48 8.63 24.08
C HIS A 281 -10.52 7.96 24.98
N LYS A 282 -11.58 8.69 25.38
CA LYS A 282 -12.69 8.10 26.15
C LYS A 282 -13.36 6.97 25.35
N ALA A 283 -13.62 7.21 24.06
CA ALA A 283 -14.22 6.23 23.16
C ALA A 283 -13.38 4.95 23.00
N GLN A 284 -12.05 5.04 22.97
CA GLN A 284 -11.16 3.87 22.92
C GLN A 284 -11.41 2.95 24.12
N VAL A 285 -11.39 3.48 25.34
CA VAL A 285 -11.58 2.70 26.57
C VAL A 285 -12.99 2.09 26.62
N ILE A 286 -14.03 2.86 26.26
CA ILE A 286 -15.41 2.34 26.16
C ILE A 286 -15.45 1.11 25.24
N LEU A 287 -14.86 1.20 24.04
CA LEU A 287 -14.88 0.13 23.05
C LEU A 287 -14.08 -1.10 23.51
N TYR A 288 -12.94 -0.92 24.17
CA TYR A 288 -12.18 -2.03 24.76
C TYR A 288 -12.97 -2.74 25.86
N SER A 289 -13.61 -1.99 26.75
CA SER A 289 -14.45 -2.54 27.82
C SER A 289 -15.64 -3.34 27.30
N LEU A 290 -16.27 -2.91 26.19
CA LEU A 290 -17.37 -3.63 25.56
C LEU A 290 -16.91 -4.97 24.96
N ILE A 291 -15.77 -5.00 24.25
CA ILE A 291 -15.20 -6.25 23.70
C ILE A 291 -14.78 -7.19 24.83
N LEU A 292 -14.14 -6.69 25.89
CA LEU A 292 -13.77 -7.48 27.05
C LEU A 292 -15.01 -8.04 27.77
N LYS A 293 -16.08 -7.24 27.90
CA LYS A 293 -17.36 -7.68 28.47
C LYS A 293 -18.03 -8.76 27.63
N GLU A 294 -18.07 -8.63 26.31
CA GLU A 294 -18.60 -9.68 25.43
C GLU A 294 -17.83 -10.99 25.61
N LYS A 295 -16.49 -10.92 25.65
CA LYS A 295 -15.60 -12.09 25.75
C LYS A 295 -15.65 -12.78 27.12
N TYR A 296 -15.59 -12.03 28.21
CA TYR A 296 -15.46 -12.56 29.58
C TYR A 296 -16.78 -12.57 30.37
N ARG A 297 -17.84 -11.95 29.84
CA ARG A 297 -19.17 -11.81 30.49
C ARG A 297 -19.15 -11.09 31.83
N THR A 298 -18.15 -10.24 32.05
CA THR A 298 -17.95 -9.43 33.26
C THR A 298 -17.83 -7.95 32.90
N ASN A 299 -18.23 -7.06 33.81
CA ASN A 299 -18.01 -5.62 33.66
C ASN A 299 -16.56 -5.26 34.00
N PHE A 300 -15.90 -4.48 33.15
CA PHE A 300 -14.53 -4.00 33.37
C PHE A 300 -14.52 -2.55 33.86
N GLN A 301 -13.81 -2.29 34.97
CA GLN A 301 -13.51 -0.92 35.39
C GLN A 301 -12.56 -0.29 34.39
N SER A 302 -12.90 0.92 33.95
CA SER A 302 -12.37 1.52 32.74
C SER A 302 -11.50 2.72 33.09
N TYR A 303 -10.20 2.64 32.85
CA TYR A 303 -9.25 3.67 33.27
C TYR A 303 -8.49 4.28 32.08
N LEU A 304 -8.19 5.58 32.20
CA LEU A 304 -7.44 6.35 31.23
C LEU A 304 -6.37 7.18 31.95
N PHE A 305 -5.10 6.98 31.62
CA PHE A 305 -3.98 7.65 32.27
C PHE A 305 -3.20 8.58 31.33
N TYR A 306 -3.31 9.88 31.58
CA TYR A 306 -2.54 10.91 30.90
C TYR A 306 -1.21 11.13 31.62
N ILE A 307 -0.14 10.47 31.15
CA ILE A 307 1.18 10.49 31.81
C ILE A 307 1.70 11.93 31.94
N THR A 308 1.62 12.74 30.88
CA THR A 308 2.19 14.09 30.89
C THR A 308 1.42 15.09 31.75
N ALA A 309 0.10 14.89 31.89
CA ALA A 309 -0.74 15.68 32.79
C ALA A 309 -0.79 15.13 34.23
N ASN A 310 -0.22 13.94 34.49
CA ASN A 310 -0.40 13.18 35.72
C ASN A 310 -1.88 12.99 36.12
N ASN A 311 -2.77 12.82 35.13
CA ASN A 311 -4.21 12.75 35.32
C ASN A 311 -4.71 11.33 35.10
N PHE A 312 -5.29 10.73 36.14
CA PHE A 312 -5.83 9.37 36.12
C PHE A 312 -7.36 9.43 36.21
N VAL A 313 -8.04 8.99 35.17
CA VAL A 313 -9.47 9.21 34.94
C VAL A 313 -10.20 7.87 34.91
N ASN A 314 -11.27 7.74 35.70
CA ASN A 314 -12.25 6.66 35.57
C ASN A 314 -13.23 7.01 34.44
N VAL A 315 -13.53 6.05 33.56
CA VAL A 315 -14.33 6.23 32.36
C VAL A 315 -15.69 5.55 32.55
N ASP A 316 -16.68 6.31 32.99
CA ASP A 316 -18.06 5.83 33.05
C ASP A 316 -18.62 5.59 31.64
N ILE A 317 -19.09 4.36 31.39
CA ILE A 317 -19.71 3.93 30.13
C ILE A 317 -21.19 4.33 30.14
N LYS A 318 -21.59 5.24 29.25
CA LYS A 318 -23.00 5.65 29.09
C LYS A 318 -23.61 5.06 27.83
N HIS A 319 -24.86 4.59 27.92
CA HIS A 319 -25.57 3.99 26.78
C HIS A 319 -25.60 4.92 25.55
N SER A 320 -25.86 6.22 25.73
CA SER A 320 -25.86 7.21 24.64
C SER A 320 -24.53 7.30 23.91
N GLU A 321 -23.40 7.31 24.63
CA GLU A 321 -22.07 7.34 24.04
C GLU A 321 -21.77 6.04 23.26
N VAL A 322 -22.16 4.89 23.80
CA VAL A 322 -22.05 3.61 23.09
C VAL A 322 -22.92 3.59 21.84
N LYS A 323 -24.18 4.04 21.92
CA LYS A 323 -25.12 4.14 20.80
C LYS A 323 -24.52 4.95 19.65
N SER A 324 -24.03 6.17 19.92
CA SER A 324 -23.40 7.02 18.91
C SER A 324 -22.15 6.37 18.29
N LEU A 325 -21.34 5.66 19.08
CA LEU A 325 -20.18 4.91 18.56
C LEU A 325 -20.58 3.73 17.68
N MET A 326 -21.65 3.01 18.00
CA MET A 326 -22.15 1.89 17.18
C MET A 326 -22.76 2.39 15.85
N ILE A 327 -23.51 3.50 15.89
CA ILE A 327 -24.03 4.16 14.68
C ILE A 327 -22.87 4.65 13.80
N LEU A 328 -21.85 5.30 14.38
CA LEU A 328 -20.65 5.73 13.66
C LEU A 328 -19.88 4.53 13.05
N ARG A 329 -19.80 3.41 13.76
CA ARG A 329 -19.20 2.16 13.28
C ARG A 329 -19.94 1.59 12.07
N ASN A 330 -21.28 1.62 12.07
CA ASN A 330 -22.07 1.18 10.92
C ASN A 330 -21.92 2.13 9.72
N LYS A 331 -21.87 3.45 9.95
CA LYS A 331 -21.59 4.43 8.89
C LYS A 331 -20.21 4.20 8.25
N LEU A 332 -19.20 3.84 9.04
CA LEU A 332 -17.88 3.45 8.52
C LEU A 332 -17.88 2.13 7.75
N ALA A 333 -18.65 1.13 8.18
CA ALA A 333 -18.79 -0.15 7.46
C ALA A 333 -19.44 -0.01 6.06
N MET A 334 -20.05 1.15 5.77
CA MET A 334 -20.57 1.51 4.45
C MET A 334 -19.72 2.56 3.72
N HIS A 335 -18.64 3.05 4.35
CA HIS A 335 -17.84 4.19 3.85
C HIS A 335 -16.77 3.74 2.84
N ASN A 336 -17.23 3.44 1.63
CA ASN A 336 -16.39 2.91 0.55
C ASN A 336 -15.73 3.98 -0.35
N SER A 337 -16.01 5.27 -0.14
CA SER A 337 -15.47 6.37 -0.94
C SER A 337 -15.37 7.68 -0.13
N ILE A 338 -14.57 8.64 -0.61
CA ILE A 338 -14.45 9.94 0.06
C ILE A 338 -15.74 10.75 -0.11
N THR A 339 -16.32 11.13 1.02
CA THR A 339 -17.52 11.98 1.09
C THR A 339 -17.14 13.44 1.33
N ASN A 340 -18.09 14.36 1.12
CA ASN A 340 -17.90 15.77 1.47
C ASN A 340 -17.83 15.92 3.00
N CYS A 341 -16.67 16.35 3.52
CA CYS A 341 -16.47 16.64 4.94
C CYS A 341 -16.08 18.12 5.12
N SER A 342 -16.67 18.75 6.14
CA SER A 342 -16.34 20.12 6.57
C SER A 342 -15.06 20.22 7.41
N CYS A 343 -14.50 19.07 7.83
CA CYS A 343 -13.33 18.88 8.70
C CYS A 343 -11.97 19.27 8.05
N CYS A 344 -11.92 20.41 7.38
CA CYS A 344 -10.94 20.76 6.34
C CYS A 344 -9.53 21.18 6.81
N GLU A 345 -8.96 20.50 7.80
CA GLU A 345 -7.53 20.61 8.16
C GLU A 345 -6.63 19.57 7.46
N TYR A 346 -7.20 18.50 6.89
CA TYR A 346 -6.43 17.42 6.27
C TYR A 346 -6.31 17.59 4.74
N ASP A 347 -5.15 18.07 4.28
CA ASP A 347 -4.88 18.40 2.86
C ASP A 347 -5.21 17.28 1.86
N PRO A 348 -4.91 15.98 2.11
CA PRO A 348 -5.25 14.90 1.18
C PRO A 348 -6.75 14.80 0.86
N CYS A 349 -7.64 15.05 1.84
CA CYS A 349 -9.08 14.99 1.61
C CYS A 349 -9.51 16.06 0.60
N ARG A 350 -8.96 17.28 0.74
CA ARG A 350 -9.23 18.42 -0.15
C ARG A 350 -8.62 18.22 -1.54
N ILE A 351 -7.41 17.67 -1.63
CA ILE A 351 -6.75 17.35 -2.91
C ILE A 351 -7.58 16.32 -3.68
N ILE A 352 -8.02 15.24 -3.02
CA ILE A 352 -8.77 14.18 -3.70
C ILE A 352 -10.15 14.67 -4.13
N GLN A 353 -10.86 15.44 -3.30
CA GLN A 353 -12.11 16.10 -3.73
C GLN A 353 -11.91 16.96 -4.97
N LYS A 354 -10.82 17.74 -5.04
CA LYS A 354 -10.49 18.49 -6.27
C LYS A 354 -10.23 17.58 -7.47
N ILE A 355 -9.51 16.46 -7.31
CA ILE A 355 -9.27 15.48 -8.39
C ILE A 355 -10.60 14.84 -8.86
N LEU A 356 -11.48 14.47 -7.93
CA LEU A 356 -12.79 13.88 -8.22
C LEU A 356 -13.74 14.87 -8.93
N ASN A 357 -13.58 16.17 -8.69
CA ASN A 357 -14.37 17.22 -9.33
C ASN A 357 -13.88 17.60 -10.75
N LEU A 358 -12.78 17.02 -11.25
CA LEU A 358 -12.34 17.24 -12.63
C LEU A 358 -13.24 16.50 -13.63
N SER A 359 -13.09 16.80 -14.92
CA SER A 359 -13.71 16.02 -16.00
C SER A 359 -13.18 14.58 -16.02
N ASP A 360 -14.01 13.63 -16.48
CA ASP A 360 -13.60 12.22 -16.59
C ASP A 360 -12.52 11.98 -17.67
N SER A 361 -12.30 12.95 -18.57
CA SER A 361 -11.18 12.96 -19.50
C SER A 361 -9.85 13.34 -18.85
N HIS A 362 -9.86 14.18 -17.79
CA HIS A 362 -8.66 14.72 -17.18
C HIS A 362 -7.79 13.60 -16.56
N TRP A 363 -6.51 13.56 -16.94
CA TRP A 363 -5.59 12.47 -16.59
C TRP A 363 -5.57 12.11 -15.09
N LEU A 364 -5.45 13.08 -14.19
CA LEU A 364 -5.48 12.86 -12.73
C LEU A 364 -6.72 12.06 -12.26
N LYS A 365 -7.92 12.40 -12.73
CA LYS A 365 -9.17 11.71 -12.36
C LYS A 365 -9.26 10.34 -13.02
N LYS A 366 -8.84 10.23 -14.28
CA LYS A 366 -8.74 8.95 -14.99
C LYS A 366 -7.84 7.97 -14.24
N MET A 367 -6.67 8.43 -13.79
CA MET A 367 -5.74 7.65 -12.96
C MET A 367 -6.37 7.27 -11.61
N TRP A 368 -7.05 8.18 -10.91
CA TRP A 368 -7.73 7.86 -9.66
C TRP A 368 -8.77 6.73 -9.84
N ASN A 369 -9.65 6.87 -10.84
CA ASN A 369 -10.69 5.88 -11.13
C ASN A 369 -10.10 4.53 -11.57
N ALA A 370 -9.01 4.55 -12.34
CA ALA A 370 -8.26 3.36 -12.72
C ALA A 370 -7.69 2.60 -11.51
N LEU A 371 -7.18 3.33 -10.50
CA LEU A 371 -6.66 2.76 -9.25
C LEU A 371 -7.78 2.10 -8.43
N GLU A 372 -8.93 2.76 -8.24
CA GLU A 372 -10.07 2.15 -7.52
C GLU A 372 -10.60 0.90 -8.24
N LYS A 373 -10.70 0.93 -9.58
CA LYS A 373 -11.18 -0.21 -10.39
C LYS A 373 -10.23 -1.40 -10.37
N GLU A 374 -8.92 -1.17 -10.43
CA GLU A 374 -7.92 -2.24 -10.39
C GLU A 374 -7.78 -2.80 -8.96
N GLU A 375 -7.82 -1.96 -7.93
CA GLU A 375 -7.73 -2.40 -6.53
C GLU A 375 -8.96 -3.19 -6.09
N SER A 376 -10.18 -2.72 -6.39
CA SER A 376 -11.43 -3.44 -6.08
C SER A 376 -11.56 -4.78 -6.81
N PHE A 377 -10.96 -4.92 -8.00
CA PHE A 377 -10.87 -6.18 -8.70
C PHE A 377 -9.90 -7.19 -8.02
N ARG A 378 -8.84 -6.70 -7.37
CA ARG A 378 -7.84 -7.54 -6.69
C ARG A 378 -8.18 -7.87 -5.24
N LEU A 379 -8.78 -6.94 -4.48
CA LEU A 379 -8.94 -7.03 -3.03
C LEU A 379 -10.28 -7.62 -2.58
N LYS A 380 -10.59 -8.85 -3.01
CA LYS A 380 -11.58 -9.66 -2.29
C LYS A 380 -10.85 -10.45 -1.22
N GLU A 381 -10.77 -9.94 0.02
CA GLU A 381 -10.23 -10.73 1.12
C GLU A 381 -11.06 -12.01 1.29
N THR A 382 -10.39 -13.17 1.29
CA THR A 382 -11.07 -14.45 1.49
C THR A 382 -10.52 -15.13 2.74
N TRP A 383 -11.44 -15.42 3.65
CA TRP A 383 -11.16 -15.94 4.99
C TRP A 383 -11.44 -17.42 5.05
N HIS A 384 -10.44 -18.21 5.44
CA HIS A 384 -10.52 -19.68 5.46
C HIS A 384 -10.11 -20.20 6.83
N LEU A 385 -10.95 -21.07 7.39
CA LEU A 385 -10.64 -21.79 8.64
C LEU A 385 -9.57 -22.86 8.35
N VAL A 386 -8.53 -22.88 9.16
CA VAL A 386 -7.45 -23.87 9.09
C VAL A 386 -7.12 -24.41 10.48
N LYS A 387 -6.70 -25.67 10.56
CA LYS A 387 -6.36 -26.32 11.85
C LYS A 387 -4.86 -26.47 12.00
N PHE A 388 -4.30 -26.01 13.11
CA PHE A 388 -2.87 -26.18 13.37
C PHE A 388 -2.49 -27.67 13.44
N LYS A 389 -1.34 -28.02 12.84
CA LYS A 389 -0.78 -29.38 12.90
C LYS A 389 0.59 -29.42 13.54
N LYS A 390 1.53 -28.61 13.07
CA LYS A 390 2.92 -28.62 13.57
C LYS A 390 3.58 -27.26 13.33
N GLN A 391 4.56 -26.92 14.16
CA GLN A 391 5.44 -25.79 13.94
C GLN A 391 6.90 -26.21 14.17
N CYS A 392 7.81 -25.65 13.38
CA CYS A 392 9.25 -25.75 13.54
C CYS A 392 9.86 -24.37 13.28
N ASN A 393 10.38 -23.71 14.32
CA ASN A 393 10.75 -22.29 14.28
C ASN A 393 9.62 -21.43 13.71
N GLN A 394 9.85 -20.71 12.61
CA GLN A 394 8.84 -19.87 11.96
C GLN A 394 8.04 -20.61 10.89
N ILE A 395 8.26 -21.90 10.63
CA ILE A 395 7.48 -22.67 9.65
C ILE A 395 6.34 -23.38 10.37
N VAL A 396 5.10 -23.06 10.01
CA VAL A 396 3.88 -23.69 10.48
C VAL A 396 3.26 -24.54 9.39
N VAL A 397 2.74 -25.71 9.76
CA VAL A 397 1.88 -26.55 8.93
C VAL A 397 0.46 -26.46 9.47
N PHE A 398 -0.46 -26.00 8.62
CA PHE A 398 -1.90 -26.04 8.87
C PHE A 398 -2.55 -27.12 8.00
N ALA A 399 -3.61 -27.76 8.48
CA ALA A 399 -4.53 -28.52 7.64
C ALA A 399 -5.72 -27.65 7.21
N TYR A 400 -6.19 -27.83 5.98
CA TYR A 400 -7.25 -27.00 5.39
C TYR A 400 -8.14 -27.81 4.43
N ASP A 401 -9.30 -27.26 4.04
CA ASP A 401 -10.17 -27.85 3.01
C ASP A 401 -9.84 -27.30 1.62
N SER A 402 -9.24 -28.14 0.77
CA SER A 402 -8.81 -27.78 -0.58
C SER A 402 -9.94 -27.47 -1.56
N LYS A 403 -11.20 -27.73 -1.23
CA LYS A 403 -12.34 -27.33 -2.07
C LYS A 403 -12.67 -25.84 -1.95
N ASN A 404 -12.30 -25.20 -0.84
CA ASN A 404 -12.70 -23.82 -0.54
C ASN A 404 -11.61 -22.79 -0.80
N ILE A 405 -10.33 -23.19 -0.86
CA ILE A 405 -9.21 -22.25 -1.03
C ILE A 405 -8.64 -22.27 -2.46
N VAL A 406 -8.95 -21.23 -3.23
CA VAL A 406 -8.23 -20.91 -4.49
C VAL A 406 -7.10 -19.93 -4.17
N VAL A 407 -5.86 -20.43 -4.14
CA VAL A 407 -4.68 -19.62 -3.82
C VAL A 407 -4.03 -19.06 -5.08
N ASP A 408 -4.35 -17.79 -5.35
CA ASP A 408 -3.61 -16.93 -6.27
C ASP A 408 -2.48 -16.15 -5.59
N ASP A 409 -2.56 -15.94 -4.26
CA ASP A 409 -1.61 -15.15 -3.48
C ASP A 409 -0.77 -15.97 -2.49
N ILE A 410 0.56 -15.79 -2.53
CA ILE A 410 1.48 -16.46 -1.60
C ILE A 410 1.52 -15.80 -0.21
N TYR A 411 0.94 -14.61 -0.04
CA TYR A 411 0.94 -13.88 1.23
C TYR A 411 -0.36 -14.13 1.98
N VAL A 412 -0.21 -14.52 3.25
CA VAL A 412 -1.33 -14.84 4.14
C VAL A 412 -1.27 -13.99 5.40
N ASN A 413 -2.44 -13.72 5.97
CA ASN A 413 -2.58 -13.12 7.29
C ASN A 413 -3.19 -14.18 8.21
N ILE A 414 -2.53 -14.48 9.32
CA ILE A 414 -2.97 -15.51 10.27
C ILE A 414 -3.64 -14.83 11.46
N TYR A 415 -4.80 -15.34 11.84
CA TYR A 415 -5.62 -14.86 12.93
C TYR A 415 -5.99 -16.00 13.88
N THR A 416 -6.25 -15.70 15.15
CA THR A 416 -6.89 -16.64 16.08
C THR A 416 -8.30 -17.01 15.62
N GLU A 417 -8.92 -17.98 16.28
CA GLU A 417 -10.35 -18.29 16.12
C GLU A 417 -11.25 -17.07 16.41
N ASP A 418 -10.86 -16.19 17.34
CA ASP A 418 -11.48 -14.87 17.61
C ASP A 418 -11.20 -13.80 16.52
N LEU A 419 -10.60 -14.17 15.39
CA LEU A 419 -10.10 -13.26 14.33
C LEU A 419 -9.14 -12.15 14.82
N VAL A 420 -8.43 -12.36 15.93
CA VAL A 420 -7.34 -11.47 16.34
C VAL A 420 -6.11 -11.75 15.47
N LYS A 421 -5.60 -10.73 14.77
CA LYS A 421 -4.42 -10.90 13.90
C LYS A 421 -3.20 -11.26 14.73
N LEU A 422 -2.59 -12.39 14.43
CA LEU A 422 -1.38 -12.87 15.08
C LEU A 422 -0.14 -12.35 14.35
N CYS A 423 0.02 -12.73 13.08
CA CYS A 423 1.14 -12.28 12.24
C CYS A 423 0.79 -12.38 10.75
N LYS A 424 1.71 -11.93 9.89
CA LYS A 424 1.71 -12.27 8.45
C LYS A 424 2.50 -13.55 8.21
N GLY A 425 2.21 -14.24 7.13
CA GLY A 425 2.98 -15.38 6.66
C GLY A 425 3.15 -15.40 5.14
N ILE A 426 4.07 -16.23 4.68
CA ILE A 426 4.30 -16.56 3.26
C ILE A 426 4.11 -18.05 3.10
N ILE A 427 3.26 -18.48 2.17
CA ILE A 427 3.10 -19.88 1.79
C ILE A 427 4.35 -20.33 1.06
N ASN A 428 5.05 -21.30 1.64
CA ASN A 428 6.20 -21.96 1.02
C ASN A 428 5.73 -23.02 0.02
N GLU A 429 4.71 -23.80 0.44
CA GLU A 429 4.29 -25.04 -0.18
C GLU A 429 2.82 -25.30 0.21
N MET A 430 2.08 -25.97 -0.67
CA MET A 430 0.64 -26.20 -0.53
C MET A 430 0.23 -27.50 -1.21
N ASP A 431 -0.19 -28.45 -0.39
CA ASP A 431 -0.59 -29.81 -0.76
C ASP A 431 -2.13 -29.88 -0.75
N SER A 432 -2.74 -30.96 -1.22
CA SER A 432 -4.20 -31.14 -1.20
C SER A 432 -4.87 -31.15 0.20
N ILE A 433 -4.08 -31.14 1.28
CA ILE A 433 -4.56 -31.20 2.68
C ILE A 433 -3.82 -30.19 3.58
N PHE A 434 -2.58 -29.83 3.24
CA PHE A 434 -1.69 -29.06 4.12
C PHE A 434 -1.17 -27.77 3.49
N LEU A 435 -1.07 -26.73 4.32
CA LEU A 435 -0.52 -25.42 3.96
C LEU A 435 0.72 -25.15 4.80
N HIS A 436 1.87 -24.99 4.14
CA HIS A 436 3.16 -24.75 4.79
C HIS A 436 3.48 -23.26 4.74
N VAL A 437 3.47 -22.59 5.89
CA VAL A 437 3.56 -21.13 6.00
C VAL A 437 4.79 -20.71 6.82
N SER A 438 5.67 -19.91 6.22
CA SER A 438 6.70 -19.15 6.93
C SER A 438 6.08 -17.92 7.60
N LEU A 439 6.02 -17.89 8.92
CA LEU A 439 5.61 -16.74 9.71
C LEU A 439 6.64 -15.60 9.60
N SER A 440 6.16 -14.37 9.46
CA SER A 440 6.99 -13.16 9.47
C SER A 440 7.62 -12.87 10.84
N GLU A 441 7.00 -13.35 11.92
CA GLU A 441 7.40 -13.11 13.31
C GLU A 441 7.73 -14.44 14.02
N LYS A 442 8.53 -14.39 15.08
CA LYS A 442 8.86 -15.56 15.93
C LYS A 442 7.80 -15.78 17.01
N ILE A 443 6.56 -16.03 16.60
CA ILE A 443 5.49 -16.42 17.51
C ILE A 443 5.35 -17.95 17.54
N ASN A 444 5.01 -18.53 18.69
CA ASN A 444 4.61 -19.94 18.79
C ASN A 444 3.08 -20.01 18.77
N LEU A 445 2.52 -20.80 17.86
CA LEU A 445 1.09 -21.06 17.83
C LEU A 445 0.74 -22.20 18.79
N GLU A 446 -0.41 -22.08 19.46
CA GLU A 446 -0.94 -23.09 20.36
C GLU A 446 -1.39 -24.33 19.59
N LYS A 447 -1.04 -25.51 20.13
CA LYS A 447 -1.38 -26.80 19.54
C LYS A 447 -2.90 -27.05 19.61
N ASN A 448 -3.43 -27.73 18.61
CA ASN A 448 -4.84 -28.13 18.45
C ASN A 448 -5.87 -27.02 18.22
N ASN A 449 -5.51 -25.74 18.39
CA ASN A 449 -6.39 -24.62 18.08
C ASN A 449 -6.68 -24.51 16.56
N ASN A 450 -7.84 -23.94 16.25
CA ASN A 450 -8.14 -23.46 14.90
C ASN A 450 -7.63 -22.03 14.72
N TYR A 451 -7.35 -21.66 13.48
CA TYR A 451 -6.88 -20.35 13.07
C TYR A 451 -7.61 -19.96 11.79
N TYR A 452 -7.71 -18.66 11.51
CA TYR A 452 -8.16 -18.18 10.21
C TYR A 452 -7.00 -17.66 9.39
N ILE A 453 -7.05 -17.93 8.09
CA ILE A 453 -6.13 -17.38 7.10
C ILE A 453 -6.92 -16.48 6.15
N SER A 454 -6.54 -15.21 6.07
CA SER A 454 -7.01 -14.30 5.02
C SER A 454 -5.97 -14.19 3.90
N PHE A 455 -6.45 -14.39 2.66
CA PHE A 455 -5.74 -14.05 1.42
C PHE A 455 -6.18 -12.67 0.95
N GLY A 456 -5.24 -11.92 0.38
CA GLY A 456 -5.44 -10.51 0.09
C GLY A 456 -5.19 -9.64 1.32
N ASN A 457 -4.68 -8.45 1.06
CA ASN A 457 -4.60 -7.31 1.97
C ASN A 457 -4.15 -6.12 1.09
N SER A 458 -4.62 -4.91 1.38
CA SER A 458 -4.40 -3.70 0.56
C SER A 458 -3.04 -3.70 -0.14
N ASP A 459 -3.03 -3.87 -1.48
CA ASP A 459 -1.78 -4.00 -2.22
C ASP A 459 -1.03 -2.68 -2.06
N VAL A 460 0.11 -2.75 -1.37
CA VAL A 460 0.92 -1.60 -0.96
C VAL A 460 1.29 -0.75 -2.17
N PHE A 461 1.37 -1.40 -3.35
CA PHE A 461 1.35 -0.83 -4.68
C PHE A 461 0.36 0.33 -4.90
N PHE A 462 -0.96 0.14 -4.70
CA PHE A 462 -1.95 1.20 -4.91
C PHE A 462 -1.79 2.35 -3.93
N LYS A 463 -1.42 2.04 -2.68
CA LYS A 463 -1.09 3.05 -1.67
C LYS A 463 0.02 3.99 -2.16
N PHE A 464 1.11 3.44 -2.70
CA PHE A 464 2.22 4.23 -3.24
C PHE A 464 1.81 5.01 -4.50
N MET A 465 0.98 4.45 -5.39
CA MET A 465 0.50 5.18 -6.56
C MET A 465 -0.46 6.33 -6.22
N ARG A 466 -1.37 6.15 -5.25
CA ARG A 466 -2.21 7.25 -4.73
C ARG A 466 -1.36 8.33 -4.07
N TYR A 467 -0.31 7.96 -3.33
CA TYR A 467 0.65 8.94 -2.82
C TYR A 467 1.28 9.75 -3.96
N SER A 468 1.81 9.09 -5.02
CA SER A 468 2.36 9.79 -6.18
C SER A 468 1.35 10.72 -6.85
N LEU A 469 0.09 10.29 -6.95
CA LEU A 469 -0.97 11.05 -7.60
C LEU A 469 -1.32 12.33 -6.80
N ILE A 470 -1.43 12.22 -5.47
CA ILE A 470 -1.79 13.32 -4.55
C ILE A 470 -0.62 14.26 -4.28
N TYR A 471 0.57 13.74 -3.96
CA TYR A 471 1.69 14.53 -3.44
C TYR A 471 2.75 14.89 -4.49
N ILE A 472 2.70 14.30 -5.68
CA ILE A 472 3.66 14.60 -6.76
C ILE A 472 2.93 15.09 -8.01
N ALA A 473 2.05 14.27 -8.60
CA ALA A 473 1.38 14.60 -9.84
C ALA A 473 0.46 15.82 -9.68
N TYR A 474 -0.47 15.81 -8.73
CA TYR A 474 -1.40 16.94 -8.49
C TYR A 474 -0.68 18.31 -8.36
N PHE A 475 0.43 18.36 -7.60
CA PHE A 475 1.20 19.59 -7.45
C PHE A 475 1.94 20.04 -8.73
N ARG A 476 2.25 19.12 -9.65
CA ARG A 476 2.77 19.48 -10.99
C ARG A 476 1.74 20.19 -11.86
N TYR A 477 0.45 19.89 -11.73
CA TYR A 477 -0.61 20.65 -12.44
C TYR A 477 -0.88 22.02 -11.77
N LEU A 478 -0.50 22.21 -10.50
CA LEU A 478 -0.54 23.53 -9.84
C LEU A 478 0.67 24.41 -10.23
N GLN A 479 1.85 23.81 -10.36
CA GLN A 479 3.09 24.54 -10.62
C GLN A 479 3.52 24.41 -12.09
N LYS A 480 3.52 25.52 -12.84
CA LYS A 480 4.05 25.56 -14.23
C LYS A 480 5.56 25.28 -14.37
N ASN A 481 6.25 24.89 -13.29
CA ASN A 481 7.67 24.60 -13.25
C ASN A 481 7.95 23.11 -13.52
N LYS A 482 8.65 22.86 -14.62
CA LYS A 482 8.91 21.53 -15.20
C LYS A 482 9.80 20.66 -14.30
N THR A 483 9.22 19.82 -13.46
CA THR A 483 9.98 18.83 -12.68
C THR A 483 10.53 17.71 -13.58
N GLY A 484 11.82 17.40 -13.46
CA GLY A 484 12.48 16.32 -14.23
C GLY A 484 12.63 16.55 -15.74
N GLY A 485 12.23 17.71 -16.27
CA GLY A 485 12.41 18.07 -17.69
C GLY A 485 11.46 17.38 -18.68
N PHE A 486 10.35 16.79 -18.20
CA PHE A 486 9.24 16.26 -19.00
C PHE A 486 7.91 16.74 -18.42
N PHE A 487 6.81 16.59 -19.15
CA PHE A 487 5.43 16.84 -18.68
C PHE A 487 4.68 15.53 -18.48
N LEU A 488 3.74 15.45 -17.54
CA LEU A 488 2.69 14.41 -17.53
C LEU A 488 1.63 14.73 -18.61
N PRO A 489 0.77 13.75 -19.00
CA PRO A 489 -0.31 14.02 -19.95
C PRO A 489 -1.22 15.16 -19.49
N ASP A 490 -1.41 16.18 -20.33
CA ASP A 490 -2.22 17.38 -20.06
C ASP A 490 -1.68 18.31 -18.94
N GLU A 491 -0.47 18.07 -18.41
CA GLU A 491 0.13 18.94 -17.38
C GLU A 491 0.41 20.36 -17.87
N ASP A 492 0.70 20.52 -19.16
CA ASP A 492 0.92 21.81 -19.81
C ASP A 492 -0.37 22.65 -19.93
N LYS A 493 -1.53 21.99 -19.95
CA LYS A 493 -2.87 22.59 -19.91
C LYS A 493 -3.28 22.95 -18.47
N GLY A 494 -2.75 22.21 -17.49
CA GLY A 494 -3.09 22.37 -16.07
C GLY A 494 -4.48 21.83 -15.76
N PHE A 495 -5.18 22.42 -14.80
CA PHE A 495 -6.54 21.99 -14.42
C PHE A 495 -7.66 22.48 -15.37
N PHE A 496 -7.33 23.11 -16.49
CA PHE A 496 -8.29 23.78 -17.37
C PHE A 496 -8.11 23.33 -18.83
N GLU A 497 -9.08 22.60 -19.36
CA GLU A 497 -9.32 22.49 -20.80
C GLU A 497 -10.64 23.19 -21.15
N GLU A 498 -10.53 24.21 -21.98
CA GLU A 498 -11.53 24.94 -22.79
C GLU A 498 -12.95 25.22 -22.24
N GLU A 499 -13.24 26.53 -22.15
CA GLU A 499 -14.54 27.21 -22.29
C GLU A 499 -15.78 26.60 -21.60
N ASP A 500 -15.96 26.96 -20.33
CA ASP A 500 -17.28 27.38 -19.83
C ASP A 500 -17.14 28.58 -18.88
N SER A 501 -17.95 29.62 -19.09
CA SER A 501 -17.85 30.88 -18.35
C SER A 501 -18.49 30.77 -16.97
N PHE A 502 -17.71 30.44 -15.94
CA PHE A 502 -18.12 30.65 -14.56
C PHE A 502 -17.74 32.03 -14.06
N GLU A 503 -18.77 32.85 -13.85
CA GLU A 503 -18.65 34.20 -13.29
C GLU A 503 -18.00 34.18 -11.91
N TYR A 504 -17.10 35.14 -11.67
CA TYR A 504 -16.69 35.53 -10.33
C TYR A 504 -17.89 36.13 -9.60
N PHE A 505 -18.62 35.33 -8.83
CA PHE A 505 -19.51 35.87 -7.81
C PHE A 505 -18.77 36.07 -6.50
N SER A 506 -18.45 37.34 -6.27
CA SER A 506 -18.15 37.91 -4.96
C SER A 506 -19.23 37.55 -3.94
N SER A 507 -18.81 37.31 -2.70
CA SER A 507 -19.68 37.49 -1.54
C SER A 507 -20.23 38.92 -1.53
N ASP A 508 -21.55 39.07 -1.39
CA ASP A 508 -22.15 39.73 -0.22
C ASP A 508 -23.68 39.52 -0.22
N GLU A 509 -24.25 39.54 0.98
CA GLU A 509 -25.68 39.28 1.24
C GLU A 509 -26.55 40.53 1.02
N ILE A 510 -27.86 40.34 0.77
CA ILE A 510 -29.00 40.89 1.56
C ILE A 510 -30.31 40.87 0.73
N GLU A 511 -31.41 40.66 1.47
CA GLU A 511 -32.80 40.55 1.02
C GLU A 511 -33.32 41.76 0.20
N THR A 512 -34.26 41.54 -0.74
CA THR A 512 -35.69 41.90 -0.57
C THR A 512 -36.58 41.70 -1.82
N SER A 513 -37.70 40.99 -1.61
CA SER A 513 -39.04 41.18 -2.23
C SER A 513 -39.28 41.26 -3.76
N LYS A 514 -40.14 40.33 -4.22
CA LYS A 514 -41.41 40.54 -4.98
C LYS A 514 -41.43 40.74 -6.53
N VAL A 515 -42.31 39.91 -7.14
CA VAL A 515 -43.21 40.14 -8.32
C VAL A 515 -42.70 39.79 -9.74
N ALA A 516 -43.07 38.58 -10.17
CA ALA A 516 -43.86 38.16 -11.35
C ALA A 516 -43.69 38.74 -12.79
N MET A 517 -43.92 37.81 -13.74
CA MET A 517 -44.34 37.94 -15.17
C MET A 517 -43.31 38.41 -16.21
N GLY A 518 -43.38 37.81 -17.42
CA GLY A 518 -42.84 38.46 -18.63
C GLY A 518 -42.26 37.58 -19.75
N ASP A 519 -43.07 36.69 -20.33
CA ASP A 519 -43.01 36.18 -21.71
C ASP A 519 -41.91 36.64 -22.71
N SER A 520 -41.20 35.64 -23.26
CA SER A 520 -41.17 35.34 -24.72
C SER A 520 -40.13 35.96 -25.71
N VAL A 521 -39.57 35.06 -26.54
CA VAL A 521 -39.64 35.05 -28.03
C VAL A 521 -38.67 35.91 -28.88
N VAL A 522 -37.84 35.21 -29.70
CA VAL A 522 -37.50 35.50 -31.14
C VAL A 522 -36.55 36.71 -31.41
N GLU A 523 -35.62 36.72 -32.39
CA GLU A 523 -35.13 35.74 -33.39
C GLU A 523 -33.76 36.16 -34.02
N LYS A 524 -33.09 35.18 -34.66
CA LYS A 524 -32.32 35.24 -35.93
C LYS A 524 -31.18 36.25 -36.17
N ASN A 525 -30.05 35.64 -36.57
CA ASN A 525 -29.30 35.83 -37.83
C ASN A 525 -28.83 37.25 -38.21
N ASN A 526 -27.58 37.47 -38.63
CA ASN A 526 -26.99 36.74 -39.75
C ASN A 526 -25.46 36.96 -39.89
N ASN A 527 -24.83 35.96 -40.50
CA ASN A 527 -23.53 35.98 -41.18
C ASN A 527 -23.07 37.34 -41.77
N THR A 528 -21.77 37.66 -41.69
CA THR A 528 -20.90 37.49 -42.88
C THR A 528 -19.40 37.41 -42.56
N ILE A 529 -18.72 36.57 -43.34
CA ILE A 529 -17.26 36.35 -43.44
C ILE A 529 -16.63 37.45 -44.31
N VAL A 530 -15.43 37.96 -44.00
CA VAL A 530 -14.30 38.14 -44.96
C VAL A 530 -12.96 38.20 -44.20
N LYS A 531 -11.92 37.69 -44.86
CA LYS A 531 -10.55 37.43 -44.39
C LYS A 531 -9.61 38.65 -44.38
N ASN A 532 -8.56 38.53 -43.57
CA ASN A 532 -7.19 39.02 -43.78
C ASN A 532 -6.93 40.50 -44.10
N ASN A 533 -6.11 41.15 -43.26
CA ASN A 533 -4.71 41.37 -43.67
C ASN A 533 -3.76 41.65 -42.51
N VAL A 534 -2.50 41.29 -42.74
CA VAL A 534 -1.35 41.40 -41.83
C VAL A 534 -0.47 42.59 -42.25
N ASN A 535 -0.07 43.46 -41.31
CA ASN A 535 1.34 43.81 -40.98
C ASN A 535 1.52 45.21 -40.33
N THR A 536 2.48 45.28 -39.39
CA THR A 536 3.41 46.40 -39.01
C THR A 536 2.91 47.84 -38.94
N ALA A 537 3.38 48.73 -38.07
CA ALA A 537 4.24 48.76 -36.86
C ALA A 537 4.01 50.20 -36.27
N ASN A 538 4.48 50.67 -35.12
CA ASN A 538 5.87 50.83 -34.66
C ASN A 538 5.84 51.81 -33.45
N LYS A 539 6.86 51.76 -32.58
CA LYS A 539 7.50 52.92 -31.88
C LYS A 539 6.60 53.94 -31.14
N THR A 540 6.53 53.90 -29.81
CA THR A 540 7.48 54.46 -28.80
C THR A 540 7.48 55.99 -28.61
N ARG A 541 7.40 56.36 -27.32
CA ARG A 541 8.13 57.42 -26.56
C ARG A 541 7.38 58.67 -26.07
N ASP A 542 7.63 58.90 -24.77
CA ASP A 542 7.78 60.17 -24.03
C ASP A 542 6.57 61.11 -23.87
N CYS A 543 6.52 62.04 -22.90
CA CYS A 543 6.94 62.08 -21.48
C CYS A 543 6.42 63.42 -20.86
N CYS A 544 6.67 63.65 -19.57
CA CYS A 544 6.42 64.89 -18.79
C CYS A 544 4.94 65.21 -18.46
N LEU A 545 4.47 65.33 -17.21
CA LEU A 545 4.94 66.00 -15.97
C LEU A 545 4.75 67.54 -15.92
N ASN A 546 3.80 67.97 -15.08
CA ASN A 546 3.93 68.99 -14.01
C ASN A 546 2.56 69.12 -13.27
N LYS A 547 2.45 68.96 -11.93
CA LYS A 547 2.75 69.93 -10.83
C LYS A 547 1.80 71.15 -10.84
N HIS A 548 1.22 71.69 -9.76
CA HIS A 548 1.31 71.57 -8.28
C HIS A 548 -0.04 72.10 -7.68
N SER A 549 -0.45 72.07 -6.39
CA SER A 549 0.07 71.54 -5.09
C SER A 549 -1.02 71.64 -3.98
N PHE A 550 -0.89 70.83 -2.91
CA PHE A 550 -1.21 71.05 -1.47
C PHE A 550 -2.32 72.03 -1.01
N ASP A 551 -3.19 71.57 -0.10
CA ASP A 551 -2.96 71.81 1.35
C ASP A 551 -3.67 70.78 2.28
N ASP A 552 -3.28 70.74 3.56
CA ASP A 552 -3.65 69.72 4.55
C ASP A 552 -5.04 69.89 5.21
N THR A 553 -5.70 68.77 5.57
CA THR A 553 -6.20 68.41 6.94
C THR A 553 -7.33 67.37 6.92
N CYS A 554 -7.00 66.08 7.15
CA CYS A 554 -7.87 65.11 7.86
C CYS A 554 -7.19 63.72 7.97
N THR A 555 -6.28 63.57 8.94
CA THR A 555 -5.82 62.25 9.41
C THR A 555 -6.83 61.62 10.38
N ASN A 556 -6.65 60.33 10.68
CA ASN A 556 -7.24 59.59 11.81
C ASN A 556 -8.71 59.15 11.68
N LYS A 557 -8.92 58.09 10.89
CA LYS A 557 -9.94 57.05 11.23
C LYS A 557 -9.69 55.66 10.63
N TYR A 558 -8.80 55.51 9.65
CA TYR A 558 -8.45 54.20 9.08
C TYR A 558 -7.24 53.52 9.76
N ASP A 559 -6.25 54.28 10.23
CA ASP A 559 -5.04 53.72 10.88
C ASP A 559 -5.28 53.11 12.27
N GLU A 560 -6.36 53.49 12.97
CA GLU A 560 -6.74 52.86 14.24
C GLU A 560 -7.42 51.50 14.01
N ILE A 561 -8.21 51.34 12.94
CA ILE A 561 -8.88 50.07 12.63
C ILE A 561 -7.85 49.02 12.19
N GLU A 562 -6.84 49.37 11.40
CA GLU A 562 -5.79 48.42 11.02
C GLU A 562 -4.88 48.03 12.20
N LYS A 563 -4.68 48.95 13.17
CA LYS A 563 -3.97 48.64 14.42
C LYS A 563 -4.80 47.78 15.37
N ASP A 564 -6.10 48.01 15.51
CA ASP A 564 -6.98 47.19 16.36
C ASP A 564 -7.24 45.80 15.77
N LEU A 565 -7.32 45.68 14.44
CA LEU A 565 -7.36 44.37 13.77
C LEU A 565 -6.05 43.59 13.99
N LYS A 566 -4.89 44.23 13.81
CA LYS A 566 -3.58 43.58 14.12
C LYS A 566 -3.44 43.25 15.60
N LYS A 567 -3.93 44.11 16.50
CA LYS A 567 -3.89 43.88 17.95
C LYS A 567 -4.78 42.71 18.37
N LYS A 568 -6.03 42.63 17.90
CA LYS A 568 -6.92 41.47 18.13
C LYS A 568 -6.40 40.18 17.52
N TYR A 569 -5.74 40.24 16.35
CA TYR A 569 -5.10 39.06 15.76
C TYR A 569 -3.91 38.56 16.61
N THR A 570 -3.13 39.49 17.19
CA THR A 570 -1.96 39.17 18.01
C THR A 570 -2.34 38.73 19.44
N GLU A 571 -3.41 39.30 20.02
CA GLU A 571 -3.90 38.93 21.35
C GLU A 571 -4.64 37.57 21.33
N ASN A 572 -5.37 37.23 20.27
CA ASN A 572 -5.96 35.89 20.12
C ASN A 572 -4.91 34.78 19.92
N LEU A 573 -3.74 35.10 19.36
CA LEU A 573 -2.58 34.20 19.28
C LEU A 573 -1.90 33.98 20.65
N ALA A 574 -2.16 34.83 21.65
CA ALA A 574 -1.60 34.69 23.00
C ALA A 574 -2.45 33.82 23.94
N SER A 575 -3.71 33.49 23.57
CA SER A 575 -4.64 32.72 24.41
C SER A 575 -4.90 31.28 23.93
N SER A 576 -4.39 30.86 22.77
CA SER A 576 -4.53 29.49 22.23
C SER A 576 -3.21 28.72 22.20
N SER A 577 -2.51 28.67 23.33
CA SER A 577 -1.26 27.90 23.48
C SER A 577 -1.52 26.40 23.67
N LEU A 578 -2.01 25.69 22.63
CA LEU A 578 -2.05 24.23 22.58
C LEU A 578 -1.96 23.70 21.13
N ASP A 579 -1.25 22.58 21.01
CA ASP A 579 -1.16 21.68 19.85
C ASP A 579 -0.65 22.26 18.51
N SER A 580 0.54 22.87 18.56
CA SER A 580 1.43 23.06 17.40
C SER A 580 2.22 21.77 17.04
N GLY A 581 1.55 20.62 17.04
CA GLY A 581 2.08 19.33 16.57
C GLY A 581 1.56 18.99 15.17
N ILE A 582 2.20 18.06 14.47
CA ILE A 582 1.85 17.66 13.08
C ILE A 582 2.13 18.72 12.00
N PHE A 583 3.42 18.96 11.70
CA PHE A 583 3.85 19.45 10.37
C PHE A 583 5.12 18.73 9.93
N SER A 584 5.08 18.04 8.78
CA SER A 584 6.21 17.28 8.26
C SER A 584 7.25 18.19 7.59
N SER A 585 8.45 17.67 7.31
CA SER A 585 9.50 18.44 6.63
C SER A 585 9.13 18.87 5.22
N LEU A 586 8.22 18.16 4.54
CA LEU A 586 7.71 18.54 3.23
C LEU A 586 6.70 19.69 3.34
N ASP A 587 5.79 19.65 4.32
CA ASP A 587 4.83 20.74 4.59
C ASP A 587 5.53 22.01 5.05
N ARG A 588 6.59 21.89 5.86
CA ARG A 588 7.44 23.04 6.21
C ARG A 588 8.13 23.63 4.99
N GLN A 589 8.57 22.83 4.03
CA GLN A 589 9.18 23.34 2.79
C GLN A 589 8.13 24.01 1.89
N ILE A 590 6.91 23.48 1.81
CA ILE A 590 5.81 24.08 1.02
C ILE A 590 5.30 25.37 1.67
N ASN A 591 5.10 25.39 2.99
CA ASN A 591 4.59 26.56 3.71
C ASN A 591 5.63 27.68 3.85
N HIS A 592 6.94 27.37 4.02
CA HIS A 592 7.98 28.40 3.92
C HIS A 592 7.95 29.07 2.56
N VAL A 593 7.79 28.31 1.46
CA VAL A 593 7.74 28.88 0.10
C VAL A 593 6.54 29.83 -0.10
N ILE A 594 5.41 29.61 0.59
CA ILE A 594 4.23 30.48 0.52
C ILE A 594 4.44 31.79 1.31
N ASP A 595 5.06 31.74 2.50
CA ASP A 595 5.32 32.93 3.31
C ASP A 595 6.57 33.71 2.85
N ASP A 596 7.59 33.02 2.36
CA ASP A 596 8.81 33.62 1.81
C ASP A 596 8.52 34.41 0.53
N GLN A 597 7.53 34.00 -0.29
CA GLN A 597 7.09 34.79 -1.45
C GLN A 597 6.47 36.15 -1.09
N LYS A 598 5.99 36.35 0.14
CA LYS A 598 5.54 37.66 0.64
C LYS A 598 6.67 38.51 1.23
N LYS A 599 7.86 37.94 1.45
CA LYS A 599 9.01 38.61 2.09
C LYS A 599 10.25 38.75 1.23
N LEU A 600 10.44 37.94 0.18
CA LEU A 600 11.59 38.01 -0.74
C LEU A 600 11.50 39.13 -1.79
N SER A 601 11.18 40.34 -1.34
CA SER A 601 11.76 41.55 -1.92
C SER A 601 12.85 42.03 -0.95
N LEU A 602 14.11 41.89 -1.37
CA LEU A 602 15.39 42.24 -0.68
C LEU A 602 16.16 41.04 -0.06
N GLU A 603 17.26 40.70 -0.75
CA GLU A 603 18.50 40.05 -0.28
C GLU A 603 18.51 38.54 0.10
N THR A 604 19.72 37.99 0.20
CA THR A 604 20.06 36.61 -0.17
C THR A 604 20.29 35.63 1.00
N ASN A 605 19.65 34.46 1.01
CA ASN A 605 20.30 33.13 0.89
C ASN A 605 19.42 31.91 1.27
N SER A 606 19.68 30.78 0.60
CA SER A 606 19.41 29.38 0.99
C SER A 606 17.99 28.97 1.45
N SER A 607 17.24 28.32 0.55
CA SER A 607 16.16 27.39 0.90
C SER A 607 16.21 26.12 0.03
N SER A 608 15.77 24.98 0.57
CA SER A 608 16.01 23.63 0.00
C SER A 608 15.05 23.21 -1.14
N PHE A 609 14.34 24.16 -1.75
CA PHE A 609 13.52 23.94 -2.96
C PHE A 609 13.79 24.94 -4.10
N ALA A 610 14.77 25.84 -3.94
CA ALA A 610 15.13 26.85 -4.95
C ALA A 610 16.16 26.33 -5.99
N TYR A 611 15.79 25.37 -6.85
CA TYR A 611 16.72 24.81 -7.86
C TYR A 611 16.13 24.45 -9.24
N PHE A 612 15.02 25.06 -9.69
CA PHE A 612 14.47 24.79 -11.03
C PHE A 612 14.07 26.06 -11.80
N THR A 613 15.07 26.76 -12.34
CA THR A 613 14.90 27.70 -13.46
C THR A 613 15.69 27.20 -14.67
N PRO A 614 15.09 27.17 -15.89
CA PRO A 614 15.81 26.80 -17.09
C PRO A 614 16.74 27.96 -17.51
N LEU A 615 18.05 27.73 -17.45
CA LEU A 615 18.97 28.53 -18.27
C LEU A 615 18.83 28.08 -19.73
N PRO A 616 18.83 29.00 -20.70
CA PRO A 616 18.80 28.62 -22.11
C PRO A 616 20.07 27.83 -22.48
N PRO A 617 19.98 26.83 -23.37
CA PRO A 617 21.11 25.97 -23.70
C PRO A 617 22.17 26.72 -24.50
N GLU A 618 23.32 27.02 -23.88
CA GLU A 618 24.52 27.43 -24.59
C GLU A 618 25.14 26.28 -25.42
N PRO A 619 25.86 26.58 -26.52
CA PRO A 619 26.34 25.56 -27.45
C PRO A 619 27.33 24.56 -26.83
N LYS A 620 27.17 23.29 -27.22
CA LYS A 620 27.67 22.10 -26.54
C LYS A 620 29.21 22.00 -26.44
N ARG A 621 29.71 21.93 -25.20
CA ARG A 621 30.83 21.06 -24.81
C ARG A 621 30.32 20.04 -23.80
N TYR A 622 30.64 18.75 -23.98
CA TYR A 622 30.27 17.71 -23.00
C TYR A 622 30.87 18.02 -21.63
N LYS A 623 30.05 18.05 -20.58
CA LYS A 623 30.44 18.46 -19.23
C LYS A 623 31.35 17.45 -18.52
N TYR A 624 31.17 16.15 -18.80
CA TYR A 624 31.91 15.06 -18.16
C TYR A 624 32.57 14.16 -19.20
N GLN A 625 33.88 13.99 -19.05
CA GLN A 625 34.68 12.98 -19.77
C GLN A 625 34.72 11.67 -18.96
N ILE A 626 35.09 10.56 -19.62
CA ILE A 626 35.30 9.28 -18.93
C ILE A 626 36.61 9.34 -18.13
N PRO A 627 36.61 9.08 -16.81
CA PRO A 627 37.83 9.04 -16.02
C PRO A 627 38.82 7.98 -16.51
N GLU A 628 40.11 8.30 -16.51
CA GLU A 628 41.19 7.43 -17.02
C GLU A 628 41.16 6.02 -16.38
N ILE A 629 40.93 5.95 -15.06
CA ILE A 629 40.76 4.69 -14.29
C ILE A 629 39.66 3.76 -14.83
N TYR A 630 38.69 4.31 -15.57
CA TYR A 630 37.61 3.56 -16.21
C TYR A 630 37.77 3.45 -17.73
N MET A 631 38.75 4.12 -18.35
CA MET A 631 38.96 4.12 -19.80
C MET A 631 39.16 2.70 -20.36
N SER A 632 39.92 1.85 -19.67
CA SER A 632 40.12 0.45 -20.07
C SER A 632 38.84 -0.40 -20.04
N LYS A 633 37.87 -0.06 -19.20
CA LYS A 633 36.54 -0.71 -19.15
C LYS A 633 35.59 -0.11 -20.19
N PHE A 634 35.68 1.20 -20.40
CA PHE A 634 34.93 1.92 -21.42
C PHE A 634 35.29 1.47 -22.84
N LEU A 635 36.58 1.30 -23.15
CA LEU A 635 37.05 0.83 -24.45
C LEU A 635 36.61 -0.61 -24.79
N ARG A 636 36.27 -1.43 -23.78
CA ARG A 636 35.70 -2.79 -23.96
C ARG A 636 34.20 -2.81 -24.27
N LEU A 637 33.50 -1.69 -24.11
CA LEU A 637 32.10 -1.59 -24.51
C LEU A 637 32.00 -1.50 -26.04
N ASN A 638 30.89 -1.95 -26.62
CA ASN A 638 30.59 -1.69 -28.04
C ASN A 638 30.12 -0.24 -28.25
N GLU A 639 30.04 0.23 -29.50
CA GLU A 639 29.73 1.63 -29.80
C GLU A 639 28.34 2.08 -29.28
N ASN A 640 27.31 1.23 -29.38
CA ASN A 640 26.00 1.52 -28.79
C ASN A 640 26.07 1.72 -27.28
N GLN A 641 26.78 0.82 -26.57
CA GLN A 641 27.00 0.91 -25.13
C GLN A 641 27.83 2.14 -24.74
N LYS A 642 28.85 2.51 -25.53
CA LYS A 642 29.63 3.73 -25.35
C LYS A 642 28.77 4.98 -25.51
N ALA A 643 27.96 5.05 -26.56
CA ALA A 643 27.05 6.17 -26.84
C ALA A 643 25.96 6.30 -25.76
N ALA A 644 25.37 5.18 -25.32
CA ALA A 644 24.40 5.15 -24.23
C ALA A 644 25.03 5.61 -22.90
N LEU A 645 26.26 5.15 -22.57
CA LEU A 645 26.97 5.60 -21.37
C LEU A 645 27.29 7.10 -21.43
N TYR A 646 27.84 7.60 -22.53
CA TYR A 646 28.20 9.00 -22.69
C TYR A 646 27.00 9.93 -22.60
N SER A 647 25.88 9.56 -23.23
CA SER A 647 24.64 10.34 -23.22
C SER A 647 23.90 10.26 -21.89
N ALA A 648 23.94 9.13 -21.19
CA ALA A 648 23.43 9.01 -19.82
C ALA A 648 24.24 9.83 -18.82
N LEU A 649 25.58 9.85 -18.96
CA LEU A 649 26.47 10.65 -18.11
C LEU A 649 26.26 12.15 -18.33
N ASN A 650 26.06 12.59 -19.58
CA ASN A 650 25.97 14.00 -19.99
C ASN A 650 24.52 14.48 -20.25
N CYS A 651 23.49 13.77 -19.78
CA CYS A 651 22.11 14.23 -19.95
C CYS A 651 21.87 15.56 -19.23
N GLU A 652 20.99 16.41 -19.77
CA GLU A 652 20.57 17.65 -19.10
C GLU A 652 19.60 17.32 -17.96
N ASN A 653 18.44 16.76 -18.31
CA ASN A 653 17.39 16.36 -17.37
C ASN A 653 17.28 14.82 -17.26
N TYR A 654 17.04 14.14 -18.38
CA TYR A 654 16.90 12.69 -18.41
C TYR A 654 17.50 12.02 -19.64
N LYS A 655 17.63 10.68 -19.60
CA LYS A 655 17.96 9.86 -20.78
C LYS A 655 17.24 8.51 -20.74
N ILE A 656 16.69 8.11 -21.88
CA ILE A 656 16.11 6.78 -22.09
C ILE A 656 17.11 5.89 -22.83
N VAL A 657 17.32 4.67 -22.34
CA VAL A 657 18.17 3.64 -22.95
C VAL A 657 17.33 2.38 -23.20
N HIS A 658 16.98 2.16 -24.47
CA HIS A 658 16.32 0.93 -24.90
C HIS A 658 17.36 -0.18 -25.00
N GLY A 659 17.33 -1.10 -24.05
CA GLY A 659 18.27 -2.22 -24.02
C GLY A 659 17.57 -3.54 -24.30
N MET A 660 17.68 -3.97 -25.56
CA MET A 660 17.11 -5.22 -26.06
C MET A 660 17.73 -6.45 -25.32
N PRO A 661 17.16 -7.66 -25.44
CA PRO A 661 17.60 -8.83 -24.68
C PRO A 661 19.08 -9.19 -24.90
N GLY A 662 19.80 -9.53 -23.84
CA GLY A 662 21.21 -9.95 -23.93
C GLY A 662 22.23 -8.86 -24.24
N THR A 663 21.82 -7.59 -24.42
CA THR A 663 22.68 -6.47 -24.83
C THR A 663 23.58 -5.88 -23.75
N GLY A 664 23.50 -6.41 -22.53
CA GLY A 664 24.38 -6.02 -21.42
C GLY A 664 23.99 -4.71 -20.71
N LYS A 665 22.69 -4.33 -20.69
CA LYS A 665 22.13 -3.20 -19.89
C LYS A 665 22.85 -3.00 -18.55
N SER A 666 22.87 -4.03 -17.71
CA SER A 666 23.46 -3.97 -16.37
C SER A 666 24.98 -3.71 -16.36
N SER A 667 25.70 -3.99 -17.45
CA SER A 667 27.12 -3.61 -17.59
C SER A 667 27.30 -2.11 -17.82
N VAL A 668 26.39 -1.47 -18.60
CA VAL A 668 26.36 -0.02 -18.77
C VAL A 668 25.98 0.66 -17.46
N ILE A 669 24.92 0.18 -16.77
CA ILE A 669 24.49 0.66 -15.46
C ILE A 669 25.64 0.59 -14.43
N VAL A 670 26.31 -0.56 -14.31
CA VAL A 670 27.42 -0.76 -13.36
C VAL A 670 28.61 0.18 -13.66
N LEU A 671 28.89 0.49 -14.92
CA LEU A 671 29.96 1.43 -15.26
C LEU A 671 29.53 2.89 -15.04
N LEU A 672 28.28 3.24 -15.35
CA LEU A 672 27.69 4.55 -15.09
C LEU A 672 27.74 4.89 -13.61
N ILE A 673 27.27 4.00 -12.73
CA ILE A 673 27.32 4.17 -11.27
C ILE A 673 28.77 4.37 -10.80
N LYS A 674 29.74 3.60 -11.31
CA LYS A 674 31.15 3.72 -10.94
C LYS A 674 31.75 5.08 -11.33
N ILE A 675 31.41 5.58 -12.52
CA ILE A 675 31.85 6.91 -12.99
C ILE A 675 31.19 8.01 -12.17
N LEU A 676 29.86 7.94 -11.94
CA LEU A 676 29.13 8.93 -11.16
C LEU A 676 29.65 9.04 -9.72
N VAL A 677 29.83 7.92 -9.02
CA VAL A 677 30.39 7.91 -7.66
C VAL A 677 31.83 8.44 -7.63
N TYR A 678 32.66 8.13 -8.63
CA TYR A 678 34.01 8.72 -8.76
C TYR A 678 33.97 10.24 -8.98
N LEU A 679 32.95 10.76 -9.67
CA LEU A 679 32.68 12.19 -9.82
C LEU A 679 31.97 12.81 -8.59
N ASN A 680 32.02 12.13 -7.44
CA ASN A 680 31.37 12.52 -6.17
C ASN A 680 29.85 12.73 -6.26
N LYS A 681 29.18 12.04 -7.18
CA LYS A 681 27.72 12.09 -7.35
C LYS A 681 27.00 11.10 -6.44
N LYS A 682 25.94 11.55 -5.78
CA LYS A 682 25.05 10.71 -4.98
C LYS A 682 24.02 10.07 -5.90
N VAL A 683 24.01 8.74 -5.94
CA VAL A 683 23.23 7.95 -6.89
C VAL A 683 22.11 7.19 -6.18
N LEU A 684 20.92 7.23 -6.75
CA LEU A 684 19.79 6.36 -6.42
C LEU A 684 19.64 5.32 -7.54
N LEU A 685 19.66 4.03 -7.20
CA LEU A 685 19.34 2.92 -8.09
C LEU A 685 17.94 2.39 -7.74
N VAL A 686 17.06 2.34 -8.73
CA VAL A 686 15.73 1.75 -8.63
C VAL A 686 15.63 0.57 -9.57
N CYS A 687 15.18 -0.57 -9.09
CA CYS A 687 14.80 -1.70 -9.94
C CYS A 687 13.41 -2.19 -9.57
N TYR A 688 12.70 -2.78 -10.53
CA TYR A 688 11.39 -3.39 -10.26
C TYR A 688 11.48 -4.52 -9.23
N THR A 689 12.51 -5.39 -9.32
CA THR A 689 12.66 -6.56 -8.44
C THR A 689 13.85 -6.48 -7.50
N ASN A 690 13.72 -7.16 -6.35
CA ASN A 690 14.82 -7.36 -5.40
C ASN A 690 16.01 -8.14 -5.99
N LEU A 691 15.78 -9.00 -6.99
CA LEU A 691 16.83 -9.77 -7.66
C LEU A 691 17.70 -8.87 -8.55
N ALA A 692 17.08 -7.96 -9.32
CA ALA A 692 17.80 -7.00 -10.16
C ALA A 692 18.76 -6.10 -9.34
N ILE A 693 18.31 -5.62 -8.17
CA ILE A 693 19.16 -4.88 -7.21
C ILE A 693 20.38 -5.72 -6.81
N THR A 694 20.17 -6.97 -6.36
CA THR A 694 21.27 -7.87 -5.94
C THR A 694 22.26 -8.10 -7.09
N ASN A 695 21.76 -8.32 -8.31
CA ASN A 695 22.60 -8.56 -9.49
C ASN A 695 23.51 -7.37 -9.81
N ILE A 696 23.00 -6.14 -9.70
CA ILE A 696 23.79 -4.91 -9.91
C ILE A 696 24.76 -4.67 -8.75
N LEU A 697 24.30 -4.73 -7.49
CA LEU A 697 25.13 -4.47 -6.30
C LEU A 697 26.29 -5.47 -6.17
N SER A 698 26.09 -6.75 -6.55
CA SER A 698 27.15 -7.77 -6.54
C SER A 698 28.39 -7.38 -7.36
N ARG A 699 28.23 -6.49 -8.35
CA ARG A 699 29.27 -5.97 -9.25
C ARG A 699 29.84 -4.62 -8.80
N LEU A 700 29.36 -4.08 -7.68
CA LEU A 700 29.65 -2.74 -7.14
C LEU A 700 30.28 -2.78 -5.73
N LYS A 701 30.83 -3.93 -5.29
CA LYS A 701 31.41 -4.18 -3.93
C LYS A 701 32.41 -3.13 -3.40
N THR A 702 32.98 -2.29 -4.25
CA THR A 702 33.92 -1.20 -3.87
C THR A 702 33.23 0.13 -3.57
N ILE A 703 31.91 0.22 -3.70
CA ILE A 703 31.11 1.43 -3.45
C ILE A 703 30.38 1.27 -2.12
N ARG A 704 30.32 2.34 -1.33
CA ARG A 704 29.49 2.39 -0.12
C ARG A 704 28.02 2.46 -0.52
N SER A 705 27.39 1.29 -0.66
CA SER A 705 25.99 1.13 -1.01
C SER A 705 25.12 0.83 0.20
N TYR A 706 23.89 1.36 0.22
CA TYR A 706 22.85 1.01 1.19
C TYR A 706 21.61 0.49 0.47
N ARG A 707 20.99 -0.57 0.99
CA ARG A 707 19.78 -1.17 0.41
C ARG A 707 18.54 -0.86 1.26
N ALA A 708 17.67 -0.01 0.74
CA ALA A 708 16.46 0.43 1.43
C ALA A 708 15.57 -0.75 1.89
N CYS A 709 15.04 -0.66 3.10
CA CYS A 709 14.20 -1.64 3.79
C CYS A 709 14.79 -3.06 3.90
N LYS A 710 16.12 -3.22 3.77
CA LYS A 710 16.79 -4.54 3.80
C LYS A 710 18.06 -4.60 4.66
N GLU A 711 18.70 -3.46 4.95
CA GLU A 711 19.85 -3.41 5.86
C GLU A 711 19.38 -3.34 7.33
N ASN A 712 19.86 -4.27 8.16
CA ASN A 712 19.63 -4.27 9.61
C ASN A 712 20.91 -3.81 10.32
N ILE A 713 21.11 -2.50 10.42
CA ILE A 713 22.31 -1.89 11.03
C ILE A 713 21.98 -1.41 12.44
N ASN A 714 22.71 -1.92 13.42
CA ASN A 714 22.60 -1.48 14.81
C ASN A 714 23.48 -0.24 15.03
N PHE A 715 22.86 0.93 15.08
CA PHE A 715 23.54 2.19 15.42
C PHE A 715 23.61 2.40 16.93
N SER A 716 24.63 3.12 17.37
CA SER A 716 24.86 3.49 18.77
C SER A 716 24.32 4.89 19.11
N SER A 717 24.10 5.75 18.10
CA SER A 717 23.55 7.11 18.26
C SER A 717 22.90 7.66 16.98
N VAL A 718 22.06 8.69 17.12
CA VAL A 718 21.48 9.46 16.01
C VAL A 718 22.57 10.18 15.19
N GLN A 719 23.64 10.61 15.84
CA GLN A 719 24.78 11.21 15.15
C GLN A 719 25.52 10.20 14.26
N GLU A 720 25.59 8.94 14.69
CA GLU A 720 26.12 7.83 13.87
C GLU A 720 25.21 7.57 12.66
N ILE A 721 23.89 7.52 12.83
CA ILE A 721 22.90 7.40 11.73
C ILE A 721 23.11 8.52 10.70
N LYS A 722 23.12 9.79 11.16
CA LYS A 722 23.33 10.98 10.32
C LYS A 722 24.66 10.90 9.56
N THR A 723 25.73 10.47 10.23
CA THR A 723 27.07 10.34 9.62
C THR A 723 27.12 9.20 8.61
N TYR A 724 26.52 8.05 8.93
CA TYR A 724 26.48 6.88 8.06
C TYR A 724 25.70 7.17 6.77
N PHE A 725 24.45 7.65 6.88
CA PHE A 725 23.63 7.95 5.70
C PHE A 725 24.24 9.02 4.80
N ARG A 726 24.80 10.12 5.34
CA ARG A 726 25.53 11.13 4.53
C ARG A 726 26.72 10.53 3.76
N ASN A 727 27.39 9.55 4.35
CA ASN A 727 28.56 8.89 3.77
C ASN A 727 28.22 7.75 2.78
N VAL A 728 26.99 7.27 2.70
CA VAL A 728 26.57 6.36 1.62
C VAL A 728 26.65 7.08 0.27
N ASP A 729 27.18 6.44 -0.76
CA ASP A 729 27.35 7.02 -2.09
C ASP A 729 26.27 6.53 -3.08
N LEU A 730 25.83 5.28 -2.92
CA LEU A 730 24.75 4.65 -3.69
C LEU A 730 23.63 4.18 -2.76
N VAL A 731 22.40 4.61 -3.00
CA VAL A 731 21.21 3.99 -2.37
C VAL A 731 20.53 3.13 -3.42
N ALA A 732 20.15 1.91 -3.07
CA ALA A 732 19.43 1.00 -3.95
C ALA A 732 18.08 0.59 -3.33
N SER A 733 17.01 0.68 -4.11
CA SER A 733 15.64 0.46 -3.65
C SER A 733 14.79 -0.19 -4.74
N THR A 734 13.67 -0.82 -4.35
CA THR A 734 12.53 -1.01 -5.26
C THR A 734 11.60 0.20 -5.15
N CYS A 735 10.57 0.28 -5.99
CA CYS A 735 9.53 1.32 -5.89
C CYS A 735 8.75 1.32 -4.56
N PHE A 736 8.94 0.31 -3.71
CA PHE A 736 8.26 0.16 -2.42
C PHE A 736 9.16 0.49 -1.22
N GLY A 737 10.46 0.70 -1.44
CA GLY A 737 11.43 0.98 -0.37
C GLY A 737 11.47 2.43 0.10
N PHE A 738 10.66 3.33 -0.48
CA PHE A 738 10.69 4.77 -0.17
C PHE A 738 10.23 5.16 1.24
N ARG A 739 9.75 4.20 2.05
CA ARG A 739 9.53 4.38 3.49
C ARG A 739 10.82 4.29 4.33
N ASP A 740 11.95 3.98 3.73
CA ASP A 740 13.22 3.89 4.44
C ASP A 740 13.69 5.28 4.93
N PRO A 741 14.11 5.43 6.20
CA PRO A 741 14.59 6.69 6.76
C PRO A 741 15.77 7.34 6.01
N ILE A 742 16.50 6.62 5.15
CA ILE A 742 17.55 7.20 4.32
C ILE A 742 17.04 8.28 3.35
N PHE A 743 15.74 8.32 3.04
CA PHE A 743 15.13 9.27 2.12
C PHE A 743 14.70 10.60 2.77
N LEU A 744 14.72 10.71 4.11
CA LEU A 744 14.27 11.89 4.87
C LEU A 744 14.95 13.22 4.51
N GLU A 745 16.28 13.25 4.57
CA GLU A 745 17.10 14.46 4.39
C GLU A 745 17.97 14.36 3.12
N ARG A 746 17.59 13.52 2.16
CA ARG A 746 18.50 13.06 1.10
C ARG A 746 17.98 13.29 -0.32
N SER A 747 18.58 14.27 -0.98
CA SER A 747 18.53 14.44 -2.44
C SER A 747 19.61 13.61 -3.16
N PHE A 748 19.37 13.29 -4.42
CA PHE A 748 20.32 12.58 -5.29
C PHE A 748 20.66 13.39 -6.54
N ASP A 749 21.91 13.31 -7.02
CA ASP A 749 22.28 13.90 -8.31
C ASP A 749 21.67 13.12 -9.48
N TYR A 750 21.67 11.78 -9.38
CA TYR A 750 21.18 10.88 -10.43
C TYR A 750 20.30 9.77 -9.84
N CYS A 751 19.11 9.58 -10.41
CA CYS A 751 18.36 8.34 -10.33
C CYS A 751 18.65 7.46 -11.56
N ILE A 752 18.88 6.17 -11.35
CA ILE A 752 19.01 5.16 -12.42
C ILE A 752 17.92 4.14 -12.20
N ILE A 753 17.02 4.01 -13.17
CA ILE A 753 15.88 3.11 -13.12
C ILE A 753 16.15 1.94 -14.08
N ASP A 754 16.27 0.72 -13.57
CA ASP A 754 16.39 -0.52 -14.37
C ASP A 754 15.05 -1.27 -14.45
N GLU A 755 14.85 -2.00 -15.54
CA GLU A 755 13.57 -2.61 -15.91
C GLU A 755 12.40 -1.59 -15.92
N GLY A 756 12.66 -0.37 -16.39
CA GLY A 756 11.71 0.75 -16.35
C GLY A 756 10.43 0.56 -17.16
N SER A 757 10.40 -0.36 -18.12
CA SER A 757 9.17 -0.73 -18.84
C SER A 757 8.22 -1.59 -18.00
N GLN A 758 8.69 -2.27 -16.95
CA GLN A 758 7.84 -3.00 -16.00
C GLN A 758 7.25 -2.09 -14.90
N GLN A 759 7.73 -0.85 -14.78
CA GLN A 759 7.36 0.05 -13.69
C GLN A 759 6.21 0.99 -14.10
N HIS A 760 5.10 0.95 -13.35
CA HIS A 760 3.98 1.86 -13.55
C HIS A 760 4.43 3.32 -13.44
N LEU A 761 3.96 4.17 -14.36
CA LEU A 761 4.32 5.59 -14.41
C LEU A 761 4.22 6.28 -13.05
N LEU A 762 3.10 6.13 -12.35
CA LEU A 762 2.88 6.75 -11.02
C LEU A 762 3.94 6.34 -9.99
N LEU A 763 4.39 5.07 -9.96
CA LEU A 763 5.42 4.65 -9.02
C LEU A 763 6.79 5.30 -9.30
N THR A 764 7.12 5.51 -10.58
CA THR A 764 8.42 6.10 -10.96
C THR A 764 8.54 7.58 -10.58
N LEU A 765 7.43 8.27 -10.32
CA LEU A 765 7.45 9.68 -9.90
C LEU A 765 8.12 9.89 -8.52
N ILE A 766 8.02 8.91 -7.61
CA ILE A 766 8.62 8.99 -6.25
C ILE A 766 10.16 9.04 -6.30
N PRO A 767 10.88 8.12 -6.97
CA PRO A 767 12.33 8.26 -7.12
C PRO A 767 12.75 9.50 -7.89
N ILE A 768 11.95 9.94 -8.87
CA ILE A 768 12.28 11.08 -9.71
C ILE A 768 12.18 12.40 -8.93
N SER A 769 11.19 12.57 -8.05
CA SER A 769 11.08 13.78 -7.21
C SER A 769 12.23 13.96 -6.22
N LEU A 770 12.96 12.88 -5.89
CA LEU A 770 14.14 12.89 -5.02
C LEU A 770 15.47 13.16 -5.76
N CYS A 771 15.46 13.35 -7.08
CA CYS A 771 16.67 13.46 -7.89
C CYS A 771 16.71 14.67 -8.84
N GLN A 772 17.91 15.15 -9.16
CA GLN A 772 18.10 16.21 -10.15
C GLN A 772 17.97 15.70 -11.59
N LYS A 773 18.43 14.47 -11.85
CA LYS A 773 18.48 13.84 -13.18
C LYS A 773 18.11 12.38 -13.09
N PHE A 774 17.53 11.81 -14.15
CA PHE A 774 17.25 10.38 -14.19
C PHE A 774 17.63 9.68 -15.51
N VAL A 775 17.98 8.40 -15.42
CA VAL A 775 18.29 7.56 -16.58
C VAL A 775 17.48 6.27 -16.48
N ILE A 776 16.61 6.02 -17.47
CA ILE A 776 15.75 4.83 -17.49
C ILE A 776 16.29 3.82 -18.51
N PHE A 777 16.60 2.63 -18.02
CA PHE A 777 16.92 1.44 -18.81
C PHE A 777 15.68 0.55 -18.85
N GLY A 778 15.29 0.11 -20.05
CA GLY A 778 14.06 -0.65 -20.23
C GLY A 778 13.96 -1.29 -21.60
N ASP A 779 12.84 -1.97 -21.82
CA ASP A 779 12.48 -2.57 -23.10
C ASP A 779 10.95 -2.69 -23.20
N HIS A 780 10.34 -1.81 -23.99
CA HIS A 780 8.89 -1.72 -24.20
C HIS A 780 8.30 -2.92 -24.97
N LEU A 781 9.15 -3.78 -25.51
CA LEU A 781 8.77 -5.01 -26.21
C LEU A 781 8.84 -6.24 -25.28
N GLN A 782 9.35 -6.10 -24.05
CA GLN A 782 9.23 -7.07 -22.96
C GLN A 782 8.08 -6.66 -22.01
N LEU A 783 7.89 -7.35 -20.88
CA LEU A 783 6.69 -7.15 -20.06
C LEU A 783 6.50 -5.71 -19.61
N LYS A 784 5.23 -5.32 -19.65
CA LYS A 784 4.67 -4.05 -19.22
C LYS A 784 4.27 -4.11 -17.74
N PRO A 785 3.93 -2.97 -17.12
CA PRO A 785 3.40 -2.94 -15.77
C PRO A 785 2.08 -3.73 -15.71
N LEU A 786 1.86 -4.49 -14.63
CA LEU A 786 0.75 -5.45 -14.54
C LEU A 786 -0.56 -4.77 -14.13
N SER A 787 -1.53 -4.72 -15.05
CA SER A 787 -2.95 -4.45 -14.75
C SER A 787 -3.85 -5.59 -15.27
N LYS A 788 -4.89 -5.93 -14.51
CA LYS A 788 -5.86 -7.00 -14.82
C LYS A 788 -7.22 -6.49 -15.31
N SER A 789 -7.67 -5.31 -14.86
CA SER A 789 -9.00 -4.76 -15.15
C SER A 789 -9.01 -3.35 -15.75
N CYS A 790 -7.88 -2.62 -15.71
CA CYS A 790 -7.76 -1.26 -16.25
C CYS A 790 -6.50 -1.04 -17.10
N THR A 791 -6.67 -0.89 -18.41
CA THR A 791 -5.57 -0.65 -19.35
C THR A 791 -4.86 0.68 -19.16
N ASP A 792 -5.50 1.68 -18.53
CA ASP A 792 -4.91 2.99 -18.26
C ASP A 792 -3.68 2.93 -17.33
N LEU A 793 -3.56 1.88 -16.51
CA LEU A 793 -2.39 1.67 -15.65
C LEU A 793 -1.22 0.96 -16.35
N ASN A 794 -1.41 0.44 -17.58
CA ASN A 794 -0.38 -0.32 -18.30
C ASN A 794 0.74 0.55 -18.90
N MET A 795 0.63 1.89 -18.85
CA MET A 795 1.68 2.76 -19.39
C MET A 795 2.84 2.90 -18.39
N SER A 796 4.04 2.52 -18.82
CA SER A 796 5.27 2.83 -18.10
C SER A 796 5.79 4.22 -18.43
N LEU A 797 6.55 4.85 -17.52
CA LEU A 797 7.24 6.11 -17.83
C LEU A 797 8.31 5.91 -18.92
N PHE A 798 8.88 4.70 -19.04
CA PHE A 798 9.81 4.36 -20.12
C PHE A 798 9.15 4.49 -21.50
N GLU A 799 7.94 3.94 -21.66
CA GLU A 799 7.18 4.02 -22.92
C GLU A 799 6.72 5.44 -23.21
N TYR A 800 6.20 6.13 -22.18
CA TYR A 800 5.72 7.49 -22.32
C TYR A 800 6.82 8.47 -22.77
N LEU A 801 8.07 8.26 -22.33
CA LEU A 801 9.23 9.09 -22.70
C LEU A 801 10.05 8.54 -23.87
N LEU A 802 9.57 7.52 -24.61
CA LEU A 802 10.29 6.87 -25.70
C LEU A 802 10.27 7.72 -27.00
N ASP A 803 10.85 8.92 -26.92
CA ASP A 803 11.06 9.82 -28.05
C ASP A 803 12.21 9.34 -28.98
N VAL A 804 12.29 9.94 -30.17
CA VAL A 804 13.33 9.72 -31.20
C VAL A 804 14.76 9.91 -30.65
N ASN A 805 14.93 10.64 -29.53
CA ASN A 805 16.23 10.87 -28.87
C ASN A 805 16.64 9.80 -27.82
N HIS A 806 16.08 8.59 -27.80
CA HIS A 806 16.58 7.51 -26.94
C HIS A 806 17.92 6.93 -27.44
N SER A 807 18.49 5.96 -26.72
CA SER A 807 19.68 5.20 -27.18
C SER A 807 19.39 3.71 -27.20
N GLU A 808 19.53 3.08 -28.37
CA GLU A 808 19.32 1.64 -28.55
C GLU A 808 20.62 0.85 -28.30
N LEU A 809 20.57 -0.16 -27.44
CA LEU A 809 21.57 -1.23 -27.38
C LEU A 809 21.04 -2.39 -28.22
N THR A 810 21.73 -2.71 -29.32
CA THR A 810 21.29 -3.74 -30.29
C THR A 810 22.22 -4.95 -30.38
N ILE A 811 23.50 -4.79 -30.02
CA ILE A 811 24.49 -5.87 -30.02
C ILE A 811 24.31 -6.73 -28.76
N GLN A 812 23.90 -7.99 -28.93
CA GLN A 812 23.57 -8.93 -27.86
C GLN A 812 24.59 -10.06 -27.70
N TYR A 813 24.73 -10.57 -26.47
CA TYR A 813 25.76 -11.54 -26.08
C TYR A 813 25.18 -12.81 -25.43
N ARG A 814 23.86 -13.01 -25.48
CA ARG A 814 23.15 -14.13 -24.82
C ARG A 814 22.88 -15.30 -25.77
N MET A 815 22.18 -15.02 -26.86
CA MET A 815 21.58 -16.01 -27.77
C MET A 815 22.52 -16.26 -28.95
N GLY A 816 22.51 -17.48 -29.51
CA GLY A 816 23.10 -17.73 -30.81
C GLY A 816 22.22 -17.21 -31.97
N PRO A 817 22.60 -17.48 -33.23
CA PRO A 817 21.89 -16.99 -34.40
C PRO A 817 20.45 -17.50 -34.48
N ASN A 818 20.18 -18.77 -34.18
CA ASN A 818 18.88 -19.40 -34.44
C ASN A 818 17.82 -18.94 -33.42
N ILE A 819 18.18 -18.84 -32.15
CA ILE A 819 17.32 -18.33 -31.07
C ILE A 819 17.09 -16.82 -31.27
N MET A 820 18.16 -16.05 -31.56
CA MET A 820 18.05 -14.61 -31.78
C MET A 820 17.10 -14.28 -32.95
N ARG A 821 17.17 -15.03 -34.04
CA ARG A 821 16.34 -14.86 -35.25
C ARG A 821 14.85 -14.76 -34.92
N LEU A 822 14.33 -15.64 -34.06
CA LEU A 822 12.91 -15.69 -33.70
C LEU A 822 12.40 -14.34 -33.20
N SER A 823 13.08 -13.77 -32.21
CA SER A 823 12.66 -12.49 -31.62
C SER A 823 13.02 -11.30 -32.50
N ASN A 824 14.10 -11.39 -33.28
CA ASN A 824 14.53 -10.32 -34.17
C ASN A 824 13.54 -10.09 -35.33
N GLU A 825 12.96 -11.17 -35.87
CA GLU A 825 11.91 -11.12 -36.91
C GLU A 825 10.51 -10.83 -36.34
N LEU A 826 10.21 -11.21 -35.09
CA LEU A 826 8.90 -10.98 -34.47
C LEU A 826 8.73 -9.57 -33.85
N PHE A 827 9.81 -8.99 -33.31
CA PHE A 827 9.69 -7.83 -32.41
C PHE A 827 10.69 -6.69 -32.66
N TYR A 828 11.91 -6.96 -33.14
CA TYR A 828 12.99 -5.95 -33.20
C TYR A 828 13.36 -5.49 -34.62
N ASP A 829 12.54 -5.80 -35.63
CA ASP A 829 12.73 -5.38 -37.03
C ASP A 829 14.14 -5.66 -37.59
N GLY A 830 14.74 -6.78 -37.22
CA GLY A 830 16.09 -7.15 -37.64
C GLY A 830 17.24 -6.41 -36.91
N LYS A 831 16.94 -5.46 -36.00
CA LYS A 831 17.96 -4.62 -35.33
C LYS A 831 18.95 -5.38 -34.45
N LEU A 832 18.58 -6.51 -33.84
CA LEU A 832 19.49 -7.27 -32.96
C LEU A 832 20.67 -7.86 -33.74
N GLN A 833 21.86 -7.76 -33.17
CA GLN A 833 23.12 -8.22 -33.79
C GLN A 833 23.92 -9.10 -32.82
N LEU A 834 24.63 -10.10 -33.36
CA LEU A 834 25.50 -10.98 -32.57
C LEU A 834 26.78 -10.25 -32.13
N GLY A 835 26.99 -10.14 -30.82
CA GLY A 835 28.23 -9.62 -30.22
C GLY A 835 29.32 -10.66 -29.97
N ARG A 836 29.01 -11.95 -30.13
CA ARG A 836 29.96 -13.08 -30.09
C ARG A 836 29.36 -14.30 -30.81
N SER A 837 30.22 -15.21 -31.28
CA SER A 837 29.76 -16.51 -31.78
C SER A 837 29.28 -17.39 -30.62
N ILE A 838 28.09 -17.98 -30.77
CA ILE A 838 27.48 -18.94 -29.86
C ILE A 838 26.75 -19.95 -30.74
N GLU A 839 27.07 -21.23 -30.62
CA GLU A 839 26.27 -22.30 -31.24
C GLU A 839 24.96 -22.48 -30.46
N ASP A 840 23.86 -22.58 -31.19
CA ASP A 840 22.54 -22.76 -30.62
C ASP A 840 21.61 -23.64 -31.47
N SER A 841 20.59 -24.18 -30.81
CA SER A 841 19.54 -24.99 -31.40
C SER A 841 18.16 -24.48 -30.99
N VAL A 842 17.21 -24.60 -31.92
CA VAL A 842 15.78 -24.35 -31.71
C VAL A 842 15.02 -25.58 -32.17
N CYS A 843 14.08 -26.04 -31.36
CA CYS A 843 13.20 -27.17 -31.68
C CYS A 843 11.75 -26.85 -31.29
N PHE A 844 10.80 -27.30 -32.10
CA PHE A 844 9.39 -27.31 -31.75
C PHE A 844 8.90 -28.75 -31.65
N ILE A 845 8.08 -29.02 -30.64
CA ILE A 845 7.45 -30.32 -30.41
C ILE A 845 5.94 -30.08 -30.31
N ASP A 846 5.19 -30.68 -31.23
CA ASP A 846 3.73 -30.71 -31.16
C ASP A 846 3.31 -31.57 -29.97
N SER A 847 2.67 -30.97 -28.97
CA SER A 847 2.31 -31.67 -27.75
C SER A 847 1.26 -32.76 -27.96
N SER A 848 0.53 -32.75 -29.08
CA SER A 848 -0.37 -33.85 -29.46
C SER A 848 0.37 -35.14 -29.86
N THR A 849 1.68 -35.05 -30.14
CA THR A 849 2.52 -36.18 -30.58
C THR A 849 3.33 -36.82 -29.45
N ILE A 850 3.33 -36.25 -28.25
CA ILE A 850 4.11 -36.72 -27.10
C ILE A 850 3.26 -36.94 -25.84
N GLU A 851 3.64 -37.92 -25.03
CA GLU A 851 3.14 -38.04 -23.67
C GLU A 851 3.88 -37.04 -22.77
N TYR A 852 3.28 -35.86 -22.51
CA TYR A 852 3.91 -34.76 -21.79
C TYR A 852 4.55 -35.17 -20.45
N SER A 853 3.84 -35.96 -19.65
CA SER A 853 4.31 -36.44 -18.33
C SER A 853 5.56 -37.30 -18.42
N LYS A 854 5.70 -38.09 -19.49
CA LYS A 854 6.87 -38.94 -19.75
C LYS A 854 8.03 -38.10 -20.30
N PHE A 855 7.75 -37.23 -21.28
CA PHE A 855 8.76 -36.33 -21.84
C PHE A 855 9.44 -35.48 -20.75
N ILE A 856 8.65 -34.84 -19.87
CA ILE A 856 9.17 -33.96 -18.81
C ILE A 856 10.01 -34.72 -17.76
N LYS A 857 9.68 -35.98 -17.46
CA LYS A 857 10.48 -36.84 -16.56
C LYS A 857 11.86 -37.17 -17.11
N ASP A 858 12.01 -37.20 -18.44
CA ASP A 858 13.27 -37.48 -19.11
C ASP A 858 14.11 -36.20 -19.36
N VAL A 859 13.65 -35.03 -18.90
CA VAL A 859 14.36 -33.74 -19.01
C VAL A 859 15.25 -33.47 -17.80
N TYR A 860 16.51 -33.11 -18.07
CA TYR A 860 17.53 -32.74 -17.09
C TYR A 860 18.30 -31.48 -17.53
N ASP A 861 18.99 -30.81 -16.60
CA ASP A 861 19.80 -29.57 -16.81
C ASP A 861 19.12 -28.50 -17.69
N THR A 862 17.81 -28.30 -17.47
CA THR A 862 16.97 -27.43 -18.31
C THR A 862 16.04 -26.60 -17.43
N THR A 863 15.84 -25.33 -17.76
CA THR A 863 14.80 -24.51 -17.13
C THR A 863 13.51 -24.60 -17.95
N ILE A 864 12.37 -24.81 -17.28
CA ILE A 864 11.07 -24.91 -17.93
C ILE A 864 10.25 -23.66 -17.63
N LEU A 865 9.77 -22.99 -18.68
CA LEU A 865 8.97 -21.78 -18.60
C LEU A 865 7.54 -22.08 -19.05
N CYS A 866 6.57 -21.87 -18.17
CA CYS A 866 5.15 -22.05 -18.48
C CYS A 866 4.43 -20.69 -18.55
N TYR A 867 3.38 -20.60 -19.37
CA TYR A 867 2.52 -19.40 -19.39
C TYR A 867 1.58 -19.34 -18.19
N PHE A 868 1.14 -20.48 -17.65
CA PHE A 868 0.14 -20.55 -16.58
C PHE A 868 0.71 -21.12 -15.27
N ASN A 869 0.30 -20.54 -14.13
CA ASN A 869 0.66 -21.04 -12.79
C ASN A 869 0.19 -22.48 -12.54
N SER A 870 -0.96 -22.88 -13.10
CA SER A 870 -1.47 -24.26 -13.05
C SER A 870 -0.49 -25.24 -13.70
N GLN A 871 0.01 -24.89 -14.89
CA GLN A 871 0.99 -25.70 -15.59
C GLN A 871 2.33 -25.77 -14.85
N VAL A 872 2.77 -24.68 -14.18
CA VAL A 872 3.95 -24.72 -13.31
C VAL A 872 3.78 -25.75 -12.18
N LYS A 873 2.63 -25.81 -11.51
CA LYS A 873 2.37 -26.79 -10.44
C LYS A 873 2.49 -28.22 -10.96
N ILE A 874 1.75 -28.55 -12.02
CA ILE A 874 1.77 -29.89 -12.67
C ILE A 874 3.19 -30.28 -13.11
N THR A 875 3.95 -29.34 -13.67
CA THR A 875 5.30 -29.63 -14.18
C THR A 875 6.31 -29.83 -13.04
N LYS A 876 6.19 -29.12 -11.91
CA LYS A 876 7.04 -29.32 -10.72
C LYS A 876 6.86 -30.70 -10.08
N GLU A 877 5.69 -31.32 -10.21
CA GLU A 877 5.44 -32.70 -9.75
C GLU A 877 6.10 -33.77 -10.66
N LEU A 878 6.61 -33.37 -11.83
CA LEU A 878 7.11 -34.29 -12.86
C LEU A 878 8.65 -34.25 -13.05
N THR A 879 9.34 -33.23 -12.54
CA THR A 879 10.80 -33.08 -12.73
C THR A 879 11.44 -32.22 -11.63
N ASP A 880 12.68 -32.55 -11.28
CA ASP A 880 13.54 -31.75 -10.38
C ASP A 880 14.10 -30.48 -11.06
N CYS A 881 13.83 -30.29 -12.36
CA CYS A 881 14.25 -29.11 -13.10
C CYS A 881 13.62 -27.80 -12.56
N GLN A 882 14.30 -26.67 -12.81
CA GLN A 882 13.73 -25.37 -12.44
C GLN A 882 12.53 -25.04 -13.34
N VAL A 883 11.32 -25.08 -12.77
CA VAL A 883 10.08 -24.66 -13.46
C VAL A 883 9.61 -23.31 -12.90
N GLU A 884 9.37 -22.31 -13.75
CA GLU A 884 8.74 -21.04 -13.34
C GLU A 884 7.81 -20.50 -14.44
N THR A 885 7.04 -19.44 -14.14
CA THR A 885 6.33 -18.72 -15.20
C THR A 885 7.27 -17.80 -15.98
N VAL A 886 6.90 -17.49 -17.23
CA VAL A 886 7.59 -16.50 -18.08
C VAL A 886 7.81 -15.18 -17.32
N ASP A 887 6.76 -14.67 -16.67
CA ASP A 887 6.78 -13.43 -15.89
C ASP A 887 7.77 -13.47 -14.73
N ARG A 888 7.86 -14.58 -14.00
CA ARG A 888 8.81 -14.75 -12.87
C ARG A 888 10.27 -14.90 -13.32
N PHE A 889 10.50 -15.38 -14.55
CA PHE A 889 11.84 -15.58 -15.10
C PHE A 889 12.38 -14.36 -15.88
N GLN A 890 11.67 -13.24 -15.91
CA GLN A 890 12.19 -12.01 -16.48
C GLN A 890 13.45 -11.51 -15.72
N GLY A 891 14.41 -10.96 -16.46
CA GLY A 891 15.75 -10.63 -15.94
C GLY A 891 16.72 -11.82 -15.84
N SER A 892 16.22 -13.06 -15.73
CA SER A 892 17.02 -14.29 -15.69
C SER A 892 17.38 -14.82 -17.10
N GLU A 893 18.25 -15.83 -17.14
CA GLU A 893 18.73 -16.52 -18.35
C GLU A 893 19.29 -17.91 -18.00
N ALA A 894 19.12 -18.90 -18.90
CA ALA A 894 19.62 -20.26 -18.71
C ALA A 894 20.27 -20.81 -20.00
N ASN A 895 21.03 -21.91 -19.89
CA ASN A 895 21.67 -22.53 -21.06
C ASN A 895 20.62 -23.19 -21.97
N ASN A 896 19.81 -24.07 -21.38
CA ASN A 896 18.78 -24.86 -22.03
C ASN A 896 17.42 -24.44 -21.47
N ILE A 897 16.45 -24.18 -22.34
CA ILE A 897 15.09 -23.80 -21.93
C ILE A 897 14.04 -24.57 -22.72
N ILE A 898 13.02 -25.05 -22.02
CA ILE A 898 11.75 -25.48 -22.61
C ILE A 898 10.72 -24.38 -22.33
N VAL A 899 9.99 -23.91 -23.35
CA VAL A 899 8.80 -23.07 -23.21
C VAL A 899 7.57 -23.93 -23.47
N VAL A 900 6.67 -23.99 -22.49
CA VAL A 900 5.40 -24.73 -22.55
C VAL A 900 4.27 -23.72 -22.75
N PHE A 901 3.66 -23.77 -23.94
CA PHE A 901 2.47 -22.98 -24.29
C PHE A 901 1.17 -23.63 -23.81
N ASP A 902 1.21 -24.93 -23.45
CA ASP A 902 0.01 -25.65 -23.04
C ASP A 902 -0.53 -25.25 -21.66
N PRO A 903 -1.87 -25.25 -21.49
CA PRO A 903 -2.88 -25.46 -22.55
C PRO A 903 -2.97 -24.27 -23.51
N VAL A 904 -2.84 -24.50 -24.82
CA VAL A 904 -2.97 -23.44 -25.82
C VAL A 904 -4.42 -22.99 -25.91
N VAL A 905 -4.73 -21.83 -25.33
CA VAL A 905 -6.06 -21.21 -25.28
C VAL A 905 -5.96 -19.75 -25.69
N LYS A 906 -6.89 -19.28 -26.53
CA LYS A 906 -6.96 -17.88 -26.94
C LYS A 906 -7.36 -16.99 -25.75
N CYS A 907 -6.38 -16.25 -25.21
CA CYS A 907 -6.53 -15.33 -24.09
C CYS A 907 -5.35 -14.35 -24.05
N ASP A 908 -5.52 -13.22 -23.36
CA ASP A 908 -4.52 -12.15 -23.23
C ASP A 908 -3.12 -12.62 -22.77
N VAL A 909 -3.08 -13.69 -21.97
CA VAL A 909 -1.83 -14.28 -21.46
C VAL A 909 -1.02 -14.92 -22.60
N ILE A 910 -1.68 -15.68 -23.48
CA ILE A 910 -1.05 -16.37 -24.62
C ILE A 910 -0.87 -15.42 -25.82
N GLU A 911 -1.80 -14.48 -26.04
CA GLU A 911 -1.73 -13.51 -27.13
C GLU A 911 -0.73 -12.36 -26.87
N SER A 912 -0.21 -12.22 -25.64
CA SER A 912 0.81 -11.22 -25.31
C SER A 912 2.13 -11.45 -26.06
N LYS A 913 2.42 -10.50 -26.96
CA LYS A 913 3.69 -10.37 -27.69
C LYS A 913 4.87 -10.24 -26.72
N GLU A 914 4.67 -9.48 -25.65
CA GLU A 914 5.67 -9.17 -24.62
C GLU A 914 6.08 -10.43 -23.84
N ARG A 915 5.12 -11.29 -23.45
CA ARG A 915 5.41 -12.59 -22.84
C ARG A 915 6.17 -13.50 -23.79
N LEU A 916 5.74 -13.59 -25.05
CA LEU A 916 6.45 -14.41 -26.03
C LEU A 916 7.89 -13.93 -26.23
N ASN A 917 8.10 -12.63 -26.39
CA ASN A 917 9.42 -12.03 -26.51
C ASN A 917 10.30 -12.31 -25.28
N VAL A 918 9.76 -12.21 -24.06
CA VAL A 918 10.51 -12.63 -22.86
C VAL A 918 10.86 -14.11 -22.95
N ALA A 919 9.90 -15.01 -23.17
CA ALA A 919 10.10 -16.46 -23.19
C ALA A 919 11.18 -16.90 -24.18
N LEU A 920 11.10 -16.45 -25.44
CA LEU A 920 12.05 -16.78 -26.50
C LEU A 920 13.48 -16.28 -26.21
N THR A 921 13.63 -15.21 -25.42
CA THR A 921 14.92 -14.52 -25.21
C THR A 921 15.62 -14.88 -23.91
N ARG A 922 15.15 -15.92 -23.19
CA ARG A 922 15.77 -16.40 -21.95
C ARG A 922 16.92 -17.39 -22.20
N ALA A 923 16.91 -18.11 -23.33
CA ALA A 923 17.83 -19.19 -23.64
C ALA A 923 19.20 -18.68 -24.15
N LYS A 924 20.25 -19.50 -23.97
CA LYS A 924 21.61 -19.22 -24.52
C LYS A 924 22.04 -20.21 -25.61
N ARG A 925 21.68 -21.49 -25.46
CA ARG A 925 22.17 -22.59 -26.30
C ARG A 925 21.04 -23.45 -26.88
N SER A 926 20.06 -23.83 -26.06
CA SER A 926 18.96 -24.68 -26.53
C SER A 926 17.63 -24.05 -26.14
N LEU A 927 16.72 -23.94 -27.13
CA LEU A 927 15.34 -23.51 -26.94
C LEU A 927 14.39 -24.56 -27.55
N ILE A 928 13.65 -25.25 -26.68
CA ILE A 928 12.60 -26.18 -27.06
C ILE A 928 11.24 -25.50 -26.81
N LEU A 929 10.34 -25.61 -27.78
CA LEU A 929 9.01 -25.02 -27.76
C LEU A 929 7.98 -26.15 -27.80
N ILE A 930 7.06 -26.20 -26.82
CA ILE A 930 6.06 -27.26 -26.69
C ILE A 930 4.66 -26.64 -26.68
N GLY A 931 3.80 -27.09 -27.59
CA GLY A 931 2.40 -26.64 -27.67
C GLY A 931 1.59 -27.42 -28.71
N ASP A 932 0.27 -27.37 -28.59
CA ASP A 932 -0.64 -27.95 -29.58
C ASP A 932 -0.53 -27.21 -30.93
N LEU A 933 0.04 -27.87 -31.94
CA LEU A 933 0.32 -27.26 -33.24
C LEU A 933 -0.95 -26.75 -33.94
N THR A 934 -2.08 -27.41 -33.74
CA THR A 934 -3.34 -27.03 -34.39
C THR A 934 -3.87 -25.74 -33.76
N LYS A 935 -3.96 -25.69 -32.43
CA LYS A 935 -4.44 -24.51 -31.70
C LYS A 935 -3.50 -23.31 -31.81
N MET A 936 -2.19 -23.53 -31.94
CA MET A 936 -1.22 -22.43 -32.13
C MET A 936 -1.39 -21.70 -33.48
N LYS A 937 -1.93 -22.36 -34.53
CA LYS A 937 -2.23 -21.72 -35.82
C LYS A 937 -3.36 -20.69 -35.73
N ASP A 938 -4.33 -20.90 -34.84
CA ASP A 938 -5.47 -20.01 -34.63
C ASP A 938 -5.09 -18.71 -33.89
N ILE A 939 -3.91 -18.68 -33.27
CA ILE A 939 -3.40 -17.53 -32.51
C ILE A 939 -2.34 -16.81 -33.34
N TYR A 940 -2.67 -15.60 -33.81
CA TYR A 940 -1.86 -14.83 -34.79
C TYR A 940 -0.36 -14.80 -34.48
N ILE A 941 0.03 -14.48 -33.24
CA ILE A 941 1.45 -14.32 -32.87
C ILE A 941 2.19 -15.67 -32.81
N LEU A 942 1.50 -16.76 -32.44
CA LEU A 942 2.06 -18.10 -32.42
C LEU A 942 2.14 -18.70 -33.83
N ASN A 943 1.16 -18.44 -34.69
CA ASN A 943 1.22 -18.79 -36.11
C ASN A 943 2.41 -18.09 -36.81
N ARG A 944 2.65 -16.79 -36.51
CA ARG A 944 3.85 -16.07 -36.98
C ARG A 944 5.15 -16.73 -36.50
N LEU A 945 5.21 -17.21 -35.27
CA LEU A 945 6.35 -17.96 -34.75
C LEU A 945 6.56 -19.29 -35.51
N LEU A 946 5.49 -20.05 -35.77
CA LEU A 946 5.54 -21.31 -36.51
C LEU A 946 6.03 -21.13 -37.96
N GLN A 947 5.64 -20.02 -38.62
CA GLN A 947 6.15 -19.64 -39.94
C GLN A 947 7.67 -19.38 -39.94
N ILE A 948 8.17 -18.65 -38.94
CA ILE A 948 9.63 -18.35 -38.83
C ILE A 948 10.44 -19.62 -38.58
N LEU A 949 9.85 -20.59 -37.86
CA LEU A 949 10.41 -21.92 -37.64
C LEU A 949 10.31 -22.84 -38.87
N ASN A 950 9.61 -22.43 -39.94
CA ASN A 950 9.32 -23.22 -41.16
C ASN A 950 8.54 -24.52 -40.88
N ILE A 951 7.60 -24.47 -39.92
CA ILE A 951 6.74 -25.61 -39.54
C ILE A 951 5.42 -25.61 -40.32
N VAL A 952 5.00 -24.43 -40.81
CA VAL A 952 3.70 -24.14 -41.43
C VAL A 952 3.89 -23.23 -42.64
#